data_AF-W2Y8J1-F1
#
_entry.id   AF-W2Y8J1-F1
#
_cell.length_a   1.000
_cell.length_b   1.000
_cell.length_c   1.000
_cell.angle_alpha   90.00
_cell.angle_beta   90.00
_cell.angle_gamma   90.00
#
_symmetry.space_group_name_H-M   'P 1'
#
loop_
_entity.id
_entity.type
_entity.pdbx_description
1 polymer ?
#
loop_
_entity_poly.entity_id
_entity_poly.type
_entity_poly.pdbx_seq_one_letter_code
_entity_poly.pdbx_strand_id
1 'polypeptide(L)'
;MELQKEREQRVDKFKSLLRDEDSLKREIGDTKQPLELLTLMKYGVEKFGDVLLPMELDLIAQVFDKVVLTSNVVVVTIPDWFATDKRGWSHSEKFSIGEEETCLRHVSTRAPLHHPHVRKFYGACHVGNPYVIHELTVSRYPNINPWFYMYGCALGLKYVHERGLVHEKLSLDNLQSLYEFKGVLSGLNLTRIKDQESVKSDILAFGLVMFEFLVDSFSFDDSELEEFKRTQRLPECPPSFFNEEQWNLLTGMCADDPEERMSMIEVTHKLESIHSQTDRDIWSDEEDFGSSQSIEHVDSFVLPDEDRTISDVLQDADILCDEVENFIDTNRPVYNRLLDVYEQLAAVKDPLPLTLVEDYGSILWRFYLRLDKQAEGDYSSVATLCAANTMANRNYGLHHDIDRLILSTKYLQNNALIHHWQPDWQQTLQCQQETLQKCMENPEEYMVEAKTNKTEAIMLLQYETMNHTNVPRWFIPAYQIELGQHLAEGSFGAVYLGKWFNTDVVVKQVLTNQADQENRRQFYHEVNLWASLNHDNLIKLYGACHEGQPFFVCERADEGTLIKYSEEHREFPTWRAIWEAAKGLEYLHERGIIHGDLKGNNILVCDGTAKLADFGLSVFAKAENSGGAIGAYRWKAPECLAGSGPTLASDIYSFAMCIIEVISGDFPWGKSLDDAAVKSNVLQKKEPRRPNNFTDEQWDLVTRMCSFEPQSRPNATALVHLLWKFA
;
A
#
# COMPACT_ATOMS: atom_id res chain seq x y z
N MET A 1 22.02 -17.48 -30.61
CA MET A 1 22.84 -17.04 -31.76
C MET A 1 22.34 -15.71 -32.31
N GLU A 2 21.03 -15.53 -32.49
CA GLU A 2 20.44 -14.27 -32.96
C GLU A 2 20.59 -13.10 -31.98
N LEU A 3 20.36 -13.30 -30.69
CA LEU A 3 20.56 -12.26 -29.67
C LEU A 3 22.01 -11.72 -29.63
N GLN A 4 22.99 -12.60 -29.80
CA GLN A 4 24.40 -12.20 -29.85
C GLN A 4 24.70 -11.36 -31.10
N LYS A 5 24.15 -11.77 -32.24
CA LYS A 5 24.25 -11.03 -33.50
C LYS A 5 23.57 -9.67 -33.41
N GLU A 6 22.44 -9.56 -32.72
CA GLU A 6 21.75 -8.30 -32.47
C GLU A 6 22.56 -7.38 -31.54
N ARG A 7 23.17 -7.92 -30.47
CA ARG A 7 24.09 -7.17 -29.60
C ARG A 7 25.28 -6.61 -30.39
N GLU A 8 25.91 -7.43 -31.22
CA GLU A 8 27.03 -7.01 -32.08
C GLU A 8 26.61 -5.90 -33.05
N GLN A 9 25.44 -6.02 -33.69
CA GLN A 9 24.89 -4.98 -34.56
C GLN A 9 24.62 -3.66 -33.81
N ARG A 10 24.10 -3.71 -32.59
CA ARG A 10 23.87 -2.51 -31.75
C ARG A 10 25.17 -1.82 -31.35
N VAL A 11 26.18 -2.61 -30.97
CA VAL A 11 27.54 -2.11 -30.66
C VAL A 11 28.17 -1.44 -31.88
N ASP A 12 28.05 -2.04 -33.06
CA ASP A 12 28.59 -1.47 -34.29
C ASP A 12 27.85 -0.17 -34.69
N LYS A 13 26.53 -0.11 -34.48
CA LYS A 13 25.74 1.10 -34.69
C LYS A 13 26.21 2.24 -33.78
N PHE A 14 26.37 2.01 -32.47
CA PHE A 14 26.84 3.04 -31.55
C PHE A 14 28.27 3.49 -31.86
N LYS A 15 29.17 2.57 -32.23
CA LYS A 15 30.53 2.92 -32.68
C LYS A 15 30.53 3.76 -33.94
N SER A 16 29.62 3.50 -34.88
CA SER A 16 29.45 4.31 -36.09
C SER A 16 28.97 5.72 -35.75
N LEU A 17 28.01 5.85 -34.85
CA LEU A 17 27.46 7.15 -34.41
C LEU A 17 28.52 8.03 -33.72
N LEU A 18 29.43 7.43 -32.94
CA LEU A 18 30.51 8.16 -32.28
C LEU A 18 31.60 8.67 -33.25
N ARG A 19 31.68 8.13 -34.47
CA ARG A 19 32.69 8.52 -35.48
C ARG A 19 32.23 9.65 -36.40
N ASP A 20 30.92 9.88 -36.52
CA ASP A 20 30.33 10.87 -37.42
C ASP A 20 29.40 11.80 -36.64
N GLU A 21 29.92 12.99 -36.29
CA GLU A 21 29.17 14.00 -35.54
C GLU A 21 27.93 14.52 -36.29
N ASP A 22 27.95 14.56 -37.62
CA ASP A 22 26.81 15.01 -38.43
C ASP A 22 25.74 13.93 -38.54
N SER A 23 26.13 12.65 -38.50
CA SER A 23 25.17 11.55 -38.32
C SER A 23 24.56 11.56 -36.92
N LEU A 24 25.36 11.78 -35.87
CA LEU A 24 24.86 11.84 -34.50
C LEU A 24 23.86 13.00 -34.32
N LYS A 25 24.16 14.20 -34.84
CA LYS A 25 23.23 15.34 -34.80
C LYS A 25 21.91 15.08 -35.52
N ARG A 26 21.96 14.36 -36.65
CA ARG A 26 20.75 13.95 -37.37
C ARG A 26 19.90 12.94 -36.60
N GLU A 27 20.53 12.04 -35.85
CA GLU A 27 19.85 11.03 -35.03
C GLU A 27 19.34 11.58 -33.69
N ILE A 28 20.03 12.57 -33.10
CA ILE A 28 19.56 13.32 -31.91
C ILE A 28 18.31 14.13 -32.25
N GLY A 29 18.25 14.71 -33.45
CA GLY A 29 17.11 15.46 -33.98
C GLY A 29 16.78 16.75 -33.23
N ASP A 30 15.49 17.02 -32.93
CA ASP A 30 15.01 18.34 -32.47
C ASP A 30 15.22 18.60 -30.96
N THR A 31 14.68 19.70 -30.42
CA THR A 31 14.92 20.09 -29.01
C THR A 31 14.35 19.14 -27.96
N LYS A 32 13.40 18.24 -28.28
CA LYS A 32 12.75 17.34 -27.31
C LYS A 32 13.36 15.94 -27.27
N GLN A 33 13.94 15.49 -28.38
CA GLN A 33 14.53 14.17 -28.54
C GLN A 33 15.81 13.90 -27.71
N PRO A 34 16.71 14.88 -27.44
CA PRO A 34 17.87 14.65 -26.59
C PRO A 34 17.48 14.26 -25.16
N LEU A 35 16.44 14.87 -24.58
CA LEU A 35 15.97 14.56 -23.23
C LEU A 35 15.41 13.13 -23.15
N GLU A 36 14.61 12.74 -24.15
CA GLU A 36 14.07 11.38 -24.26
C GLU A 36 15.18 10.34 -24.41
N LEU A 37 16.13 10.56 -25.31
CA LEU A 37 17.28 9.68 -25.53
C LEU A 37 18.14 9.51 -24.27
N LEU A 38 18.51 10.61 -23.61
CA LEU A 38 19.30 10.57 -22.38
C LEU A 38 18.56 9.85 -21.24
N THR A 39 17.24 10.07 -21.11
CA THR A 39 16.43 9.43 -20.07
C THR A 39 16.29 7.92 -20.31
N LEU A 40 16.05 7.50 -21.55
CA LEU A 40 15.97 6.08 -21.91
C LEU A 40 17.33 5.36 -21.77
N MET A 41 18.44 6.00 -22.15
CA MET A 41 19.79 5.45 -21.98
C MET A 41 20.14 5.25 -20.51
N LYS A 42 19.87 6.26 -19.67
CA LYS A 42 20.12 6.18 -18.24
C LYS A 42 19.23 5.13 -17.56
N TYR A 43 17.94 5.04 -17.93
CA TYR A 43 17.06 3.99 -17.42
C TYR A 43 17.56 2.59 -17.80
N GLY A 44 18.02 2.43 -19.04
CA GLY A 44 18.58 1.18 -19.53
C GLY A 44 19.78 0.73 -18.71
N VAL A 45 20.67 1.66 -18.34
CA VAL A 45 21.85 1.38 -17.51
C VAL A 45 21.46 1.09 -16.05
N GLU A 46 20.57 1.88 -15.46
CA GLU A 46 20.13 1.68 -14.06
C GLU A 46 19.36 0.37 -13.87
N LYS A 47 18.54 -0.03 -14.85
CA LYS A 47 17.68 -1.23 -14.74
C LYS A 47 18.31 -2.51 -15.28
N PHE A 48 19.18 -2.41 -16.29
CA PHE A 48 19.75 -3.58 -16.98
C PHE A 48 21.29 -3.59 -16.96
N GLY A 49 21.94 -2.77 -16.13
CA GLY A 49 23.40 -2.69 -16.02
C GLY A 49 24.09 -4.04 -15.77
N ASP A 50 23.47 -4.90 -14.98
CA ASP A 50 24.04 -6.20 -14.57
C ASP A 50 24.13 -7.22 -15.72
N VAL A 51 23.35 -7.03 -16.79
CA VAL A 51 23.36 -7.92 -17.98
C VAL A 51 24.18 -7.34 -19.14
N LEU A 52 24.67 -6.10 -19.01
CA LEU A 52 25.51 -5.43 -20.01
C LEU A 52 26.99 -5.77 -19.79
N LEU A 53 27.71 -5.98 -20.89
CA LEU A 53 29.16 -6.17 -20.84
C LEU A 53 29.86 -4.83 -20.53
N PRO A 54 31.02 -4.83 -19.85
CA PRO A 54 31.76 -3.60 -19.55
C PRO A 54 32.04 -2.71 -20.78
N MET A 55 32.29 -3.32 -21.94
CA MET A 55 32.48 -2.60 -23.21
C MET A 55 31.19 -1.94 -23.73
N GLU A 56 30.02 -2.55 -23.50
CA GLU A 56 28.72 -1.98 -23.88
C GLU A 56 28.38 -0.80 -22.97
N LEU A 57 28.66 -0.91 -21.66
CA LEU A 57 28.49 0.18 -20.70
C LEU A 57 29.36 1.39 -21.03
N ASP A 58 30.65 1.16 -21.34
CA ASP A 58 31.58 2.22 -21.76
C ASP A 58 31.11 2.91 -23.05
N LEU A 59 30.58 2.14 -24.01
CA LEU A 59 30.06 2.67 -25.26
C LEU A 59 28.78 3.50 -25.04
N ILE A 60 27.87 3.04 -24.17
CA ILE A 60 26.66 3.78 -23.79
C ILE A 60 27.04 5.08 -23.08
N ALA A 61 28.01 5.06 -22.17
CA ALA A 61 28.51 6.24 -21.47
C ALA A 61 29.11 7.27 -22.45
N GLN A 62 29.92 6.83 -23.41
CA GLN A 62 30.49 7.72 -24.44
C GLN A 62 29.41 8.36 -25.32
N VAL A 63 28.37 7.60 -25.71
CA VAL A 63 27.24 8.15 -26.46
C VAL A 63 26.45 9.14 -25.60
N PHE A 64 26.22 8.82 -24.32
CA PHE A 64 25.54 9.68 -23.36
C PHE A 64 26.25 11.03 -23.21
N ASP A 65 27.56 11.02 -22.95
CA ASP A 65 28.37 12.23 -22.82
C ASP A 65 28.35 13.07 -24.11
N LYS A 66 28.42 12.41 -25.27
CA LYS A 66 28.39 13.10 -26.56
C LYS A 66 27.03 13.76 -26.83
N VAL A 67 25.92 13.12 -26.46
CA VAL A 67 24.57 13.68 -26.57
C VAL A 67 24.41 14.87 -25.60
N VAL A 68 24.89 14.77 -24.36
CA VAL A 68 24.91 15.87 -23.38
C VAL A 68 25.68 17.07 -23.92
N LEU A 69 26.90 16.86 -24.43
CA LEU A 69 27.75 17.92 -24.97
C LEU A 69 27.15 18.59 -26.21
N THR A 70 26.41 17.84 -27.04
CA THR A 70 25.84 18.34 -28.29
C THR A 70 24.51 19.08 -28.07
N SER A 71 23.70 18.61 -27.11
CA SER A 71 22.36 19.16 -26.85
C SER A 71 22.30 20.15 -25.68
N ASN A 72 23.32 20.16 -24.81
CA ASN A 72 23.35 20.90 -23.54
C ASN A 72 22.18 20.54 -22.59
N VAL A 73 21.65 19.32 -22.70
CA VAL A 73 20.59 18.76 -21.84
C VAL A 73 21.21 17.76 -20.86
N VAL A 74 20.75 17.75 -19.61
CA VAL A 74 21.26 16.87 -18.55
C VAL A 74 20.10 16.16 -17.83
N VAL A 75 20.23 14.85 -17.63
CA VAL A 75 19.27 14.02 -16.87
C VAL A 75 19.88 13.63 -15.52
N VAL A 76 19.39 14.25 -14.45
CA VAL A 76 20.00 14.14 -13.10
C VAL A 76 19.52 12.93 -12.32
N THR A 77 18.23 12.61 -12.35
CA THR A 77 17.64 11.44 -11.66
C THR A 77 16.45 10.92 -12.45
N ILE A 78 16.29 9.60 -12.52
CA ILE A 78 15.09 8.99 -13.10
C ILE A 78 14.13 8.67 -11.96
N PRO A 79 12.87 9.13 -12.02
CA PRO A 79 11.90 8.78 -10.98
C PRO A 79 11.56 7.29 -10.99
N ASP A 80 11.33 6.70 -9.82
CA ASP A 80 11.04 5.26 -9.68
C ASP A 80 9.75 4.81 -10.40
N TRP A 81 8.85 5.75 -10.68
CA TRP A 81 7.62 5.53 -11.46
C TRP A 81 7.82 5.56 -12.98
N PHE A 82 9.03 5.83 -13.47
CA PHE A 82 9.28 6.01 -14.89
C PHE A 82 9.11 4.71 -15.69
N ALA A 83 8.31 4.76 -16.77
CA ALA A 83 7.97 3.61 -17.60
C ALA A 83 8.31 3.84 -19.08
N THR A 84 9.22 3.02 -19.64
CA THR A 84 9.86 3.26 -20.95
C THR A 84 9.13 2.74 -22.19
N ASP A 85 8.19 1.80 -22.07
CA ASP A 85 7.48 1.25 -23.23
C ASP A 85 5.99 1.03 -22.93
N LYS A 86 5.12 1.40 -23.89
CA LYS A 86 3.68 1.11 -23.88
C LYS A 86 3.39 -0.38 -24.09
N ARG A 87 4.31 -1.14 -24.71
CA ARG A 87 4.12 -2.56 -25.07
C ARG A 87 4.25 -3.52 -23.88
N GLY A 88 5.05 -3.18 -22.87
CA GLY A 88 5.21 -4.00 -21.66
C GLY A 88 4.00 -4.04 -20.72
N TRP A 89 2.94 -3.29 -21.03
CA TRP A 89 1.77 -3.11 -20.17
C TRP A 89 0.46 -3.45 -20.91
N SER A 90 0.36 -4.67 -21.42
CA SER A 90 -0.79 -5.14 -22.21
C SER A 90 -2.13 -5.12 -21.46
N HIS A 91 -2.11 -5.17 -20.12
CA HIS A 91 -3.30 -5.25 -19.25
C HIS A 91 -3.50 -3.98 -18.42
N SER A 92 -3.33 -2.82 -19.06
CA SER A 92 -3.40 -1.51 -18.42
C SER A 92 -4.00 -0.48 -19.36
N GLU A 93 -4.63 0.55 -18.79
CA GLU A 93 -5.09 1.68 -19.57
C GLU A 93 -3.96 2.73 -19.66
N LYS A 94 -3.80 3.30 -20.85
CA LYS A 94 -2.72 4.25 -21.16
C LYS A 94 -3.34 5.54 -21.64
N PHE A 95 -3.22 6.58 -20.83
CA PHE A 95 -3.72 7.90 -21.17
C PHE A 95 -2.57 8.78 -21.65
N SER A 96 -2.70 9.38 -22.84
CA SER A 96 -1.74 10.38 -23.32
C SER A 96 -2.02 11.69 -22.60
N ILE A 97 -1.02 12.26 -21.96
CA ILE A 97 -1.15 13.47 -21.15
C ILE A 97 -0.32 14.58 -21.79
N GLY A 98 -0.86 15.79 -21.87
CA GLY A 98 -0.37 16.88 -22.74
C GLY A 98 1.15 17.10 -22.76
N GLU A 99 1.64 18.11 -22.04
CA GLU A 99 3.07 18.41 -21.98
C GLU A 99 3.74 17.77 -20.76
N GLU A 100 5.07 17.71 -20.79
CA GLU A 100 5.92 17.15 -19.74
C GLU A 100 5.57 17.68 -18.34
N GLU A 101 5.39 18.99 -18.20
CA GLU A 101 5.06 19.63 -16.91
C GLU A 101 3.72 19.14 -16.36
N THR A 102 2.73 18.96 -17.23
CA THR A 102 1.42 18.41 -16.87
C THR A 102 1.54 16.96 -16.43
N CYS A 103 2.35 16.16 -17.15
CA CYS A 103 2.63 14.77 -16.76
C CYS A 103 3.24 14.71 -15.36
N LEU A 104 4.30 15.49 -15.10
CA LEU A 104 5.00 15.52 -13.81
C LEU A 104 4.08 15.96 -12.67
N ARG A 105 3.25 16.99 -12.90
CA ARG A 105 2.28 17.46 -11.91
C ARG A 105 1.27 16.38 -11.57
N HIS A 106 0.71 15.70 -12.57
CA HIS A 106 -0.23 14.60 -12.37
C HIS A 106 0.41 13.41 -11.64
N VAL A 107 1.65 13.06 -11.97
CA VAL A 107 2.32 11.92 -11.32
C VAL A 107 2.69 12.25 -9.88
N SER A 108 3.14 13.47 -9.60
CA SER A 108 3.54 13.89 -8.25
C SER A 108 2.41 13.81 -7.22
N THR A 109 1.16 14.00 -7.65
CA THR A 109 -0.02 13.88 -6.78
C THR A 109 -0.54 12.46 -6.67
N ARG A 110 -0.27 11.59 -7.65
CA ARG A 110 -0.87 10.25 -7.78
C ARG A 110 0.02 9.10 -7.35
N ALA A 111 1.32 9.19 -7.62
CA ALA A 111 2.29 8.18 -7.21
C ALA A 111 2.21 7.82 -5.71
N PRO A 112 1.97 8.75 -4.76
CA PRO A 112 1.89 8.41 -3.34
C PRO A 112 0.50 7.93 -2.87
N LEU A 113 -0.49 7.84 -3.78
CA LEU A 113 -1.85 7.40 -3.43
C LEU A 113 -1.95 5.89 -3.52
N HIS A 114 -2.19 5.27 -2.36
CA HIS A 114 -2.33 3.82 -2.22
C HIS A 114 -3.57 3.53 -1.39
N HIS A 115 -4.67 3.21 -2.06
CA HIS A 115 -5.93 2.87 -1.42
C HIS A 115 -6.75 1.92 -2.29
N PRO A 116 -7.44 0.90 -1.73
CA PRO A 116 -8.24 -0.05 -2.50
C PRO A 116 -9.42 0.56 -3.28
N HIS A 117 -9.74 1.83 -3.04
CA HIS A 117 -10.79 2.60 -3.72
C HIS A 117 -10.25 3.81 -4.49
N VAL A 118 -8.93 3.86 -4.72
CA VAL A 118 -8.30 4.80 -5.64
C VAL A 118 -7.57 3.97 -6.69
N ARG A 119 -7.84 4.26 -7.95
CA ARG A 119 -7.32 3.52 -9.10
C ARG A 119 -5.79 3.43 -9.02
N LYS A 120 -5.25 2.22 -9.15
CA LYS A 120 -3.82 2.00 -8.99
C LYS A 120 -3.03 2.61 -10.14
N PHE A 121 -2.02 3.39 -9.78
CA PHE A 121 -1.04 3.98 -10.70
C PHE A 121 0.15 3.01 -10.85
N TYR A 122 0.53 2.71 -12.09
CA TYR A 122 1.64 1.78 -12.39
C TYR A 122 2.92 2.47 -12.83
N GLY A 123 2.80 3.64 -13.46
CA GLY A 123 3.94 4.41 -13.91
C GLY A 123 3.58 5.43 -14.98
N ALA A 124 4.56 6.22 -15.40
CA ALA A 124 4.37 7.23 -16.43
C ALA A 124 5.65 7.46 -17.24
N CYS A 125 5.50 7.98 -18.44
CA CYS A 125 6.59 8.56 -19.21
C CYS A 125 6.30 10.05 -19.37
N HIS A 126 7.20 10.92 -18.90
CA HIS A 126 7.06 12.37 -19.03
C HIS A 126 7.83 12.95 -20.21
N VAL A 127 8.75 12.18 -20.81
CA VAL A 127 9.61 12.58 -21.92
C VAL A 127 9.03 12.13 -23.27
N GLY A 128 9.35 12.86 -24.34
CA GLY A 128 8.85 12.55 -25.68
C GLY A 128 7.35 12.78 -25.81
N ASN A 129 6.57 11.71 -25.90
CA ASN A 129 5.10 11.72 -25.92
C ASN A 129 4.57 11.29 -24.55
N PRO A 130 4.20 12.23 -23.65
CA PRO A 130 3.92 11.85 -22.28
C PRO A 130 2.66 10.99 -22.14
N TYR A 131 2.73 9.99 -21.28
CA TYR A 131 1.61 9.11 -20.99
C TYR A 131 1.67 8.57 -19.57
N VAL A 132 0.52 8.12 -19.08
CA VAL A 132 0.39 7.50 -17.77
C VAL A 132 -0.27 6.14 -17.89
N ILE A 133 0.21 5.19 -17.08
CA ILE A 133 -0.21 3.79 -17.04
C ILE A 133 -0.94 3.53 -15.73
N HIS A 134 -2.14 2.97 -15.84
CA HIS A 134 -2.97 2.67 -14.69
C HIS A 134 -3.64 1.31 -14.81
N GLU A 135 -4.16 0.83 -13.68
CA GLU A 135 -5.02 -0.34 -13.60
C GLU A 135 -6.22 -0.23 -14.56
N LEU A 136 -6.46 -1.27 -15.34
CA LEU A 136 -7.55 -1.30 -16.31
C LEU A 136 -8.90 -1.20 -15.59
N THR A 137 -9.77 -0.31 -16.09
CA THR A 137 -11.15 -0.16 -15.62
C THR A 137 -12.10 -0.77 -16.64
N VAL A 138 -13.25 -1.24 -16.19
CA VAL A 138 -14.26 -1.84 -17.08
C VAL A 138 -15.41 -0.87 -17.28
N SER A 139 -15.98 -0.84 -18.48
CA SER A 139 -17.17 -0.05 -18.79
C SER A 139 -18.34 -0.47 -17.89
N ARG A 140 -19.18 0.50 -17.57
CA ARG A 140 -20.30 0.38 -16.61
C ARG A 140 -21.19 -0.81 -16.96
N TYR A 141 -21.40 -1.72 -16.00
CA TYR A 141 -22.37 -2.81 -16.12
C TYR A 141 -23.69 -2.41 -15.46
N PRO A 142 -24.85 -2.67 -16.10
CA PRO A 142 -26.16 -2.25 -15.60
C PRO A 142 -26.68 -3.02 -14.37
N ASN A 143 -26.02 -4.11 -13.95
CA ASN A 143 -26.55 -5.05 -12.94
C ASN A 143 -25.85 -5.00 -11.56
N ILE A 144 -25.29 -3.86 -11.15
CA ILE A 144 -24.57 -3.70 -9.87
C ILE A 144 -25.41 -2.85 -8.93
N ASN A 145 -25.44 -3.19 -7.63
CA ASN A 145 -26.00 -2.32 -6.59
C ASN A 145 -25.32 -0.93 -6.67
N PRO A 146 -26.04 0.13 -7.10
CA PRO A 146 -25.43 1.44 -7.35
C PRO A 146 -24.94 2.09 -6.05
N TRP A 147 -25.51 1.73 -4.91
CA TRP A 147 -25.09 2.20 -3.59
C TRP A 147 -23.78 1.58 -3.12
N PHE A 148 -23.55 0.29 -3.41
CA PHE A 148 -22.26 -0.36 -3.14
C PHE A 148 -21.13 0.28 -3.96
N TYR A 149 -21.40 0.58 -5.22
CA TYR A 149 -20.48 1.32 -6.09
C TYR A 149 -20.15 2.72 -5.52
N MET A 150 -21.19 3.46 -5.10
CA MET A 150 -21.02 4.80 -4.53
C MET A 150 -20.32 4.81 -3.18
N TYR A 151 -20.57 3.81 -2.34
CA TYR A 151 -19.83 3.63 -1.09
C TYR A 151 -18.33 3.46 -1.36
N GLY A 152 -17.97 2.63 -2.36
CA GLY A 152 -16.59 2.48 -2.77
C GLY A 152 -15.95 3.81 -3.22
N CYS A 153 -16.64 4.58 -4.05
CA CYS A 153 -16.18 5.89 -4.48
C CYS A 153 -16.01 6.89 -3.31
N ALA A 154 -16.94 6.87 -2.35
CA ALA A 154 -16.91 7.72 -1.16
C ALA A 154 -15.71 7.41 -0.24
N LEU A 155 -15.37 6.12 -0.08
CA LEU A 155 -14.15 5.71 0.63
C LEU A 155 -12.88 6.21 -0.06
N GLY A 156 -12.85 6.19 -1.40
CA GLY A 156 -11.78 6.80 -2.19
C GLY A 156 -11.68 8.31 -1.96
N LEU A 157 -12.81 9.01 -1.94
CA LEU A 157 -12.86 10.46 -1.78
C LEU A 157 -12.41 10.89 -0.38
N LYS A 158 -12.88 10.19 0.66
CA LYS A 158 -12.45 10.39 2.04
C LYS A 158 -10.93 10.24 2.18
N TYR A 159 -10.36 9.19 1.59
CA TYR A 159 -8.91 8.96 1.61
C TYR A 159 -8.12 10.11 0.95
N VAL A 160 -8.62 10.64 -0.16
CA VAL A 160 -8.00 11.79 -0.85
C VAL A 160 -8.06 13.05 0.02
N HIS A 161 -9.19 13.32 0.67
CA HIS A 161 -9.35 14.46 1.58
C HIS A 161 -8.40 14.38 2.79
N GLU A 162 -8.26 13.19 3.39
CA GLU A 162 -7.33 12.93 4.51
C GLU A 162 -5.85 13.18 4.15
N ARG A 163 -5.51 13.21 2.85
CA ARG A 163 -4.17 13.53 2.34
C ARG A 163 -4.01 14.96 1.88
N GLY A 164 -4.95 15.83 2.21
CA GLY A 164 -4.85 17.24 1.88
C GLY A 164 -5.14 17.55 0.41
N LEU A 165 -5.89 16.68 -0.28
CA LEU A 165 -6.21 16.79 -1.69
C LEU A 165 -7.73 16.90 -1.91
N VAL A 166 -8.12 17.58 -2.98
CA VAL A 166 -9.50 17.72 -3.48
C VAL A 166 -9.52 17.68 -5.01
N HIS A 167 -10.65 17.36 -5.62
CA HIS A 167 -10.77 17.47 -7.07
C HIS A 167 -10.98 18.92 -7.49
N GLU A 168 -10.27 19.34 -8.53
CA GLU A 168 -10.50 20.64 -9.17
C GLU A 168 -11.87 20.66 -9.87
N LYS A 169 -12.25 19.53 -10.45
CA LYS A 169 -13.56 19.28 -11.04
C LYS A 169 -13.86 17.78 -10.96
N LEU A 170 -14.75 17.41 -10.06
CA LEU A 170 -15.26 16.04 -9.94
C LEU A 170 -16.42 15.85 -10.93
N SER A 171 -16.35 14.81 -11.75
CA SER A 171 -17.41 14.39 -12.68
C SER A 171 -17.61 12.88 -12.65
N LEU A 172 -18.62 12.41 -13.39
CA LEU A 172 -18.85 10.98 -13.62
C LEU A 172 -17.62 10.25 -14.18
N ASP A 173 -16.76 10.91 -14.97
CA ASP A 173 -15.54 10.31 -15.50
C ASP A 173 -14.51 9.99 -14.41
N ASN A 174 -14.62 10.65 -13.26
CA ASN A 174 -13.75 10.38 -12.13
C ASN A 174 -14.19 9.16 -11.31
N LEU A 175 -15.43 8.70 -11.48
CA LEU A 175 -15.95 7.50 -10.85
C LEU A 175 -15.75 6.32 -11.81
N GLN A 176 -14.96 5.34 -11.40
CA GLN A 176 -14.55 4.21 -12.22
C GLN A 176 -14.91 2.89 -11.54
N SER A 177 -14.97 1.82 -12.33
CA SER A 177 -15.20 0.45 -11.85
C SER A 177 -14.00 -0.43 -12.14
N LEU A 178 -13.56 -1.21 -11.15
CA LEU A 178 -12.57 -2.29 -11.35
C LEU A 178 -13.26 -3.62 -11.63
N TYR A 179 -12.49 -4.61 -12.09
CA TYR A 179 -12.91 -6.01 -12.07
C TYR A 179 -13.36 -6.35 -10.64
N GLU A 180 -14.56 -6.93 -10.47
CA GLU A 180 -15.35 -7.07 -9.21
C GLU A 180 -16.42 -5.99 -8.96
N PHE A 181 -16.68 -5.08 -9.90
CA PHE A 181 -17.80 -4.11 -9.81
C PHE A 181 -17.69 -3.09 -8.66
N LYS A 182 -16.48 -2.96 -8.13
CA LYS A 182 -16.15 -2.07 -7.03
C LYS A 182 -15.93 -0.65 -7.53
N GLY A 183 -16.62 0.31 -6.93
CA GLY A 183 -16.42 1.72 -7.21
C GLY A 183 -15.07 2.23 -6.71
N VAL A 184 -14.33 2.87 -7.59
CA VAL A 184 -13.02 3.47 -7.32
C VAL A 184 -12.93 4.87 -7.93
N LEU A 185 -12.17 5.75 -7.28
CA LEU A 185 -11.83 7.03 -7.88
C LEU A 185 -10.69 6.89 -8.88
N SER A 186 -10.83 7.55 -10.03
CA SER A 186 -9.77 7.67 -11.04
C SER A 186 -8.47 8.28 -10.51
N GLY A 187 -8.56 9.11 -9.47
CA GLY A 187 -7.45 9.93 -8.95
C GLY A 187 -6.99 11.03 -9.92
N LEU A 188 -7.75 11.33 -10.98
CA LEU A 188 -7.47 12.43 -11.92
C LEU A 188 -7.86 13.78 -11.32
N ASN A 189 -7.27 14.87 -11.83
CA ASN A 189 -7.64 16.27 -11.51
C ASN A 189 -7.59 16.64 -10.02
N LEU A 190 -6.66 16.03 -9.28
CA LEU A 190 -6.44 16.31 -7.86
C LEU A 190 -5.55 17.54 -7.67
N THR A 191 -5.95 18.41 -6.76
CA THR A 191 -5.20 19.60 -6.34
C THR A 191 -5.11 19.65 -4.82
N ARG A 192 -4.16 20.42 -4.28
CA ARG A 192 -4.04 20.60 -2.82
C ARG A 192 -5.17 21.45 -2.29
N ILE A 193 -5.67 21.10 -1.11
CA ILE A 193 -6.67 21.88 -0.37
C ILE A 193 -6.15 23.30 -0.16
N LYS A 194 -6.95 24.29 -0.56
CA LYS A 194 -6.65 25.71 -0.34
C LYS A 194 -7.27 26.21 0.98
N ASP A 195 -8.45 25.70 1.32
CA ASP A 195 -9.26 26.05 2.50
C ASP A 195 -10.29 24.94 2.81
N GLN A 196 -10.98 25.06 3.94
CA GLN A 196 -12.05 24.11 4.31
C GLN A 196 -13.25 24.15 3.34
N GLU A 197 -13.48 25.29 2.67
CA GLU A 197 -14.51 25.42 1.64
C GLU A 197 -14.24 24.51 0.43
N SER A 198 -12.97 24.28 0.09
CA SER A 198 -12.56 23.37 -1.00
C SER A 198 -13.05 21.94 -0.76
N VAL A 199 -12.95 21.44 0.47
CA VAL A 199 -13.44 20.10 0.85
C VAL A 199 -14.96 20.06 0.74
N LYS A 200 -15.64 21.07 1.29
CA LYS A 200 -17.10 21.18 1.22
C LYS A 200 -17.60 21.27 -0.23
N SER A 201 -16.87 21.95 -1.12
CA SER A 201 -17.18 22.02 -2.54
C SER A 201 -17.02 20.66 -3.24
N ASP A 202 -16.01 19.88 -2.87
CA ASP A 202 -15.78 18.54 -3.42
C ASP A 202 -16.88 17.56 -2.96
N ILE A 203 -17.38 17.70 -1.72
CA ILE A 203 -18.54 16.94 -1.21
C ILE A 203 -19.83 17.28 -1.99
N LEU A 204 -20.06 18.57 -2.25
CA LEU A 204 -21.20 19.02 -3.07
C LEU A 204 -21.12 18.41 -4.48
N ALA A 205 -19.95 18.50 -5.12
CA ALA A 205 -19.75 17.92 -6.44
C ALA A 205 -20.00 16.40 -6.43
N PHE A 206 -19.54 15.70 -5.39
CA PHE A 206 -19.78 14.26 -5.27
C PHE A 206 -21.26 13.93 -5.09
N GLY A 207 -22.02 14.72 -4.32
CA GLY A 207 -23.46 14.55 -4.16
C GLY A 207 -24.24 14.73 -5.46
N LEU A 208 -23.86 15.74 -6.26
CA LEU A 208 -24.47 16.00 -7.57
C LEU A 208 -24.16 14.88 -8.57
N VAL A 209 -22.89 14.44 -8.64
CA VAL A 209 -22.47 13.33 -9.52
C VAL A 209 -23.12 12.01 -9.10
N MET A 210 -23.29 11.79 -7.79
CA MET A 210 -24.00 10.63 -7.26
C MET A 210 -25.47 10.64 -7.66
N PHE A 211 -26.15 11.78 -7.57
CA PHE A 211 -27.54 11.91 -8.04
C PHE A 211 -27.65 11.63 -9.55
N GLU A 212 -26.77 12.23 -10.37
CA GLU A 212 -26.73 12.00 -11.83
C GLU A 212 -26.57 10.50 -12.14
N PHE A 213 -25.64 9.82 -11.45
CA PHE A 213 -25.42 8.39 -11.62
C PHE A 213 -26.63 7.54 -11.22
N LEU A 214 -27.27 7.87 -10.10
CA LEU A 214 -28.41 7.09 -9.58
C LEU A 214 -29.61 7.22 -10.53
N VAL A 215 -29.91 8.42 -11.03
CA VAL A 215 -30.99 8.63 -11.99
C VAL A 215 -30.75 7.84 -13.30
N ASP A 216 -29.51 7.84 -13.80
CA ASP A 216 -29.10 7.05 -14.99
C ASP A 216 -29.26 5.54 -14.72
N SER A 217 -28.86 5.08 -13.53
CA SER A 217 -28.93 3.66 -13.15
C SER A 217 -30.37 3.14 -13.00
N PHE A 218 -31.32 4.00 -12.62
CA PHE A 218 -32.73 3.63 -12.43
C PHE A 218 -33.63 3.90 -13.66
N SER A 219 -33.06 4.32 -14.80
CA SER A 219 -33.74 4.42 -16.12
C SER A 219 -35.07 5.21 -16.13
N PHE A 220 -35.13 6.37 -15.48
CA PHE A 220 -36.36 7.15 -15.28
C PHE A 220 -36.52 8.35 -16.26
N ASP A 221 -37.68 9.02 -16.22
CA ASP A 221 -38.08 10.13 -17.12
C ASP A 221 -36.99 11.20 -17.26
N ASP A 222 -36.49 11.36 -18.49
CA ASP A 222 -35.42 12.31 -18.86
C ASP A 222 -35.76 13.75 -18.47
N SER A 223 -37.03 14.10 -18.27
CA SER A 223 -37.46 15.47 -17.97
C SER A 223 -36.83 16.06 -16.70
N GLU A 224 -36.76 15.29 -15.61
CA GLU A 224 -36.14 15.70 -14.34
C GLU A 224 -34.61 15.74 -14.44
N LEU A 225 -34.01 14.77 -15.15
CA LEU A 225 -32.58 14.73 -15.41
C LEU A 225 -32.13 15.92 -16.28
N GLU A 226 -32.93 16.33 -17.27
CA GLU A 226 -32.68 17.48 -18.13
C GLU A 226 -32.82 18.80 -17.36
N GLU A 227 -33.74 18.91 -16.41
CA GLU A 227 -33.84 20.05 -15.50
C GLU A 227 -32.66 20.10 -14.52
N PHE A 228 -32.25 18.96 -13.95
CA PHE A 228 -31.04 18.84 -13.15
C PHE A 228 -29.78 19.23 -13.94
N LYS A 229 -29.58 18.68 -15.15
CA LYS A 229 -28.43 19.01 -16.01
C LYS A 229 -28.36 20.51 -16.30
N ARG A 230 -29.52 21.17 -16.46
CA ARG A 230 -29.62 22.62 -16.72
C ARG A 230 -29.32 23.47 -15.48
N THR A 231 -29.78 23.06 -14.31
CA THR A 231 -29.75 23.87 -13.08
C THR A 231 -28.59 23.51 -12.14
N GLN A 232 -28.04 22.30 -12.28
CA GLN A 232 -27.04 21.69 -11.38
C GLN A 232 -27.49 21.72 -9.91
N ARG A 233 -28.80 21.56 -9.67
CA ARG A 233 -29.43 21.55 -8.35
C ARG A 233 -30.36 20.36 -8.22
N LEU A 234 -30.42 19.79 -7.01
CA LEU A 234 -31.38 18.72 -6.69
C LEU A 234 -32.83 19.25 -6.79
N PRO A 235 -33.79 18.41 -7.19
CA PRO A 235 -35.21 18.77 -7.17
C PRO A 235 -35.72 19.07 -5.76
N GLU A 236 -36.74 19.92 -5.64
CA GLU A 236 -37.32 20.34 -4.34
C GLU A 236 -37.98 19.18 -3.57
N CYS A 237 -38.47 18.17 -4.30
CA CYS A 237 -39.10 16.98 -3.74
C CYS A 237 -38.27 15.73 -4.08
N PRO A 238 -38.18 14.75 -3.17
CA PRO A 238 -37.54 13.47 -3.46
C PRO A 238 -38.24 12.77 -4.64
N PRO A 239 -37.49 12.30 -5.65
CA PRO A 239 -38.00 11.30 -6.59
C PRO A 239 -38.53 10.07 -5.85
N SER A 240 -39.57 9.42 -6.39
CA SER A 240 -40.32 8.36 -5.70
C SER A 240 -39.51 7.11 -5.34
N PHE A 241 -38.35 6.91 -5.96
CA PHE A 241 -37.46 5.76 -5.73
C PHE A 241 -36.45 5.99 -4.60
N PHE A 242 -36.30 7.23 -4.11
CA PHE A 242 -35.49 7.49 -2.93
C PHE A 242 -36.33 7.33 -1.67
N ASN A 243 -35.86 6.51 -0.75
CA ASN A 243 -36.40 6.53 0.61
C ASN A 243 -35.91 7.78 1.38
N GLU A 244 -36.51 8.03 2.53
CA GLU A 244 -36.18 9.20 3.36
C GLU A 244 -34.68 9.23 3.75
N GLU A 245 -34.07 8.09 4.04
CA GLU A 245 -32.66 8.00 4.43
C GLU A 245 -31.71 8.34 3.26
N GLN A 246 -31.98 7.83 2.08
CA GLN A 246 -31.22 8.09 0.85
C GLN A 246 -31.36 9.54 0.40
N TRP A 247 -32.56 10.11 0.47
CA TRP A 247 -32.78 11.51 0.14
C TRP A 247 -32.11 12.46 1.15
N ASN A 248 -32.14 12.12 2.44
CA ASN A 248 -31.44 12.88 3.48
C ASN A 248 -29.92 12.84 3.33
N LEU A 249 -29.36 11.79 2.71
CA LEU A 249 -27.95 11.75 2.34
C LEU A 249 -27.65 12.77 1.23
N LEU A 250 -28.39 12.72 0.12
CA LEU A 250 -28.17 13.59 -1.04
C LEU A 250 -28.39 15.07 -0.70
N THR A 251 -29.47 15.40 0.01
CA THR A 251 -29.74 16.77 0.45
C THR A 251 -28.71 17.28 1.46
N GLY A 252 -28.25 16.43 2.39
CA GLY A 252 -27.19 16.80 3.32
C GLY A 252 -25.83 17.02 2.66
N MET A 253 -25.51 16.28 1.59
CA MET A 253 -24.31 16.52 0.78
C MET A 253 -24.43 17.77 -0.10
N CYS A 254 -25.64 18.08 -0.57
CA CYS A 254 -25.92 19.19 -1.48
C CYS A 254 -26.50 20.43 -0.79
N ALA A 255 -26.33 20.57 0.53
CA ALA A 255 -26.79 21.74 1.27
C ALA A 255 -26.17 23.03 0.70
N ASP A 256 -27.01 24.05 0.49
CA ASP A 256 -26.59 25.35 -0.04
C ASP A 256 -25.56 26.04 0.89
N ASP A 257 -25.78 25.93 2.21
CA ASP A 257 -24.82 26.40 3.22
C ASP A 257 -23.68 25.37 3.42
N PRO A 258 -22.40 25.73 3.16
CA PRO A 258 -21.25 24.86 3.42
C PRO A 258 -21.14 24.38 4.88
N GLU A 259 -21.63 25.14 5.85
CA GLU A 259 -21.58 24.78 7.27
C GLU A 259 -22.60 23.69 7.61
N GLU A 260 -23.77 23.71 6.98
CA GLU A 260 -24.81 22.67 7.13
C GLU A 260 -24.49 21.40 6.32
N ARG A 261 -23.50 21.47 5.41
CA ARG A 261 -23.12 20.36 4.53
C ARG A 261 -22.45 19.23 5.30
N MET A 262 -22.95 18.02 5.07
CA MET A 262 -22.49 16.78 5.69
C MET A 262 -20.97 16.58 5.52
N SER A 263 -20.31 16.08 6.57
CA SER A 263 -18.89 15.72 6.50
C SER A 263 -18.68 14.42 5.71
N MET A 264 -17.50 14.24 5.11
CA MET A 264 -17.21 12.97 4.41
C MET A 264 -17.26 11.74 5.30
N ILE A 265 -17.01 11.88 6.61
CA ILE A 265 -17.14 10.77 7.57
C ILE A 265 -18.60 10.33 7.65
N GLU A 266 -19.52 11.28 7.84
CA GLU A 266 -20.95 11.01 7.89
C GLU A 266 -21.48 10.46 6.56
N VAL A 267 -21.01 11.00 5.42
CA VAL A 267 -21.35 10.47 4.08
C VAL A 267 -20.96 9.00 3.97
N THR A 268 -19.72 8.62 4.35
CA THR A 268 -19.29 7.23 4.29
C THR A 268 -20.11 6.31 5.20
N HIS A 269 -20.42 6.73 6.44
CA HIS A 269 -21.24 5.93 7.35
C HIS A 269 -22.68 5.74 6.86
N LYS A 270 -23.30 6.79 6.30
CA LYS A 270 -24.65 6.69 5.74
C LYS A 270 -24.71 5.79 4.52
N LEU A 271 -23.73 5.90 3.61
CA LEU A 271 -23.65 5.01 2.45
C LEU A 271 -23.45 3.54 2.87
N GLU A 272 -22.66 3.29 3.91
CA GLU A 272 -22.47 1.95 4.48
C GLU A 272 -23.78 1.33 4.97
N SER A 273 -24.58 2.12 5.69
CA SER A 273 -25.93 1.74 6.14
C SER A 273 -26.83 1.41 4.95
N ILE A 274 -26.90 2.33 3.97
CA ILE A 274 -27.81 2.22 2.82
C ILE A 274 -27.49 0.97 1.98
N HIS A 275 -26.24 0.77 1.56
CA HIS A 275 -25.93 -0.38 0.70
C HIS A 275 -26.16 -1.72 1.43
N SER A 276 -25.91 -1.76 2.75
CA SER A 276 -26.11 -2.95 3.58
C SER A 276 -27.59 -3.32 3.79
N GLN A 277 -28.50 -2.36 3.57
CA GLN A 277 -29.95 -2.56 3.54
C GLN A 277 -30.39 -3.02 2.14
N THR A 278 -29.90 -2.38 1.08
CA THR A 278 -30.23 -2.73 -0.31
C THR A 278 -29.80 -4.16 -0.68
N ASP A 279 -28.65 -4.64 -0.16
CA ASP A 279 -28.22 -6.04 -0.35
C ASP A 279 -29.16 -7.06 0.33
N ARG A 280 -29.99 -6.65 1.29
CA ARG A 280 -31.02 -7.52 1.89
C ARG A 280 -32.33 -7.49 1.11
N ASP A 281 -32.70 -6.34 0.56
CA ASP A 281 -33.96 -6.16 -0.19
C ASP A 281 -33.90 -6.80 -1.60
N ILE A 282 -32.72 -6.83 -2.23
CA ILE A 282 -32.48 -7.58 -3.49
C ILE A 282 -32.80 -9.08 -3.35
N TRP A 283 -32.85 -9.60 -2.12
CA TRP A 283 -33.10 -11.01 -1.82
C TRP A 283 -34.49 -11.25 -1.20
N SER A 284 -35.35 -10.22 -1.13
CA SER A 284 -36.72 -10.35 -0.62
C SER A 284 -37.82 -10.09 -1.65
N ASP A 285 -37.55 -9.34 -2.73
CA ASP A 285 -38.59 -8.97 -3.68
C ASP A 285 -38.35 -9.59 -5.07
N GLU A 286 -38.96 -10.77 -5.27
CA GLU A 286 -39.29 -11.32 -6.59
C GLU A 286 -40.32 -10.40 -7.28
N GLU A 287 -39.92 -9.36 -8.02
CA GLU A 287 -40.77 -8.72 -9.03
C GLU A 287 -40.01 -8.43 -10.35
N ASP A 288 -40.17 -9.39 -11.26
CA ASP A 288 -40.22 -9.31 -12.73
C ASP A 288 -40.10 -7.90 -13.37
N PHE A 289 -38.90 -7.51 -13.80
CA PHE A 289 -38.69 -6.45 -14.80
C PHE A 289 -37.98 -6.99 -16.04
N GLY A 290 -38.76 -7.63 -16.92
CA GLY A 290 -38.35 -7.99 -18.27
C GLY A 290 -38.23 -6.76 -19.17
N SER A 291 -37.05 -6.55 -19.76
CA SER A 291 -36.93 -5.83 -21.03
C SER A 291 -37.28 -6.79 -22.17
N SER A 292 -38.23 -6.39 -23.02
CA SER A 292 -38.95 -7.23 -23.99
C SER A 292 -38.16 -7.66 -25.23
N GLN A 293 -36.83 -7.79 -25.14
CA GLN A 293 -36.02 -8.31 -26.24
C GLN A 293 -35.70 -9.77 -25.98
N SER A 294 -36.17 -10.64 -26.88
CA SER A 294 -35.92 -12.06 -26.84
C SER A 294 -35.21 -12.51 -28.10
N ILE A 295 -34.38 -13.54 -27.96
CA ILE A 295 -33.65 -14.16 -29.05
C ILE A 295 -34.20 -15.56 -29.31
N GLU A 296 -34.37 -15.93 -30.58
CA GLU A 296 -34.97 -17.21 -30.94
C GLU A 296 -34.11 -18.41 -30.53
N HIS A 297 -32.78 -18.26 -30.57
CA HIS A 297 -31.84 -19.32 -30.22
C HIS A 297 -30.52 -18.72 -29.72
N VAL A 298 -29.81 -19.41 -28.83
CA VAL A 298 -28.51 -18.95 -28.31
C VAL A 298 -27.47 -18.75 -29.43
N ASP A 299 -27.51 -19.60 -30.47
CA ASP A 299 -26.58 -19.54 -31.62
C ASP A 299 -26.80 -18.37 -32.56
N SER A 300 -27.97 -17.70 -32.53
CA SER A 300 -28.18 -16.51 -33.34
C SER A 300 -27.57 -15.25 -32.70
N PHE A 301 -27.05 -15.35 -31.48
CA PHE A 301 -26.33 -14.27 -30.82
C PHE A 301 -24.89 -14.20 -31.33
N VAL A 302 -24.55 -13.03 -31.86
CA VAL A 302 -23.17 -12.67 -32.25
C VAL A 302 -22.60 -11.81 -31.15
N LEU A 303 -21.42 -12.18 -30.65
CA LEU A 303 -20.75 -11.41 -29.60
C LEU A 303 -20.40 -10.00 -30.13
N PRO A 304 -20.65 -8.94 -29.34
CA PRO A 304 -20.26 -7.59 -29.73
C PRO A 304 -18.76 -7.53 -30.05
N ASP A 305 -18.43 -6.84 -31.15
CA ASP A 305 -17.07 -6.52 -31.61
C ASP A 305 -16.28 -7.59 -32.41
N GLU A 306 -16.78 -8.82 -32.61
CA GLU A 306 -15.94 -9.91 -33.16
C GLU A 306 -16.54 -10.75 -34.30
N ASP A 307 -17.74 -10.43 -34.82
CA ASP A 307 -18.42 -11.19 -35.90
C ASP A 307 -18.49 -12.74 -35.67
N ARG A 308 -18.35 -13.20 -34.42
CA ARG A 308 -18.36 -14.62 -34.03
C ARG A 308 -19.57 -14.98 -33.18
N THR A 309 -20.07 -16.20 -33.35
CA THR A 309 -21.18 -16.73 -32.54
C THR A 309 -20.68 -17.30 -31.21
N ILE A 310 -21.61 -17.49 -30.26
CA ILE A 310 -21.32 -18.19 -29.00
C ILE A 310 -20.75 -19.60 -29.24
N SER A 311 -21.28 -20.30 -30.25
CA SER A 311 -20.84 -21.65 -30.61
C SER A 311 -19.38 -21.68 -31.07
N ASP A 312 -18.98 -20.70 -31.90
CA ASP A 312 -17.61 -20.59 -32.40
C ASP A 312 -16.61 -20.39 -31.25
N VAL A 313 -16.94 -19.49 -30.31
CA VAL A 313 -16.07 -19.18 -29.16
C VAL A 313 -15.97 -20.35 -28.19
N LEU A 314 -17.05 -21.11 -27.98
CA LEU A 314 -17.01 -22.34 -27.20
C LEU A 314 -16.08 -23.39 -27.81
N GLN A 315 -16.15 -23.57 -29.14
CA GLN A 315 -15.31 -24.53 -29.84
C GLN A 315 -13.83 -24.15 -29.77
N ASP A 316 -13.50 -22.87 -29.94
CA ASP A 316 -12.12 -22.41 -29.80
C ASP A 316 -11.62 -22.56 -28.34
N ALA A 317 -12.47 -22.28 -27.35
CA ALA A 317 -12.15 -22.47 -25.94
C ALA A 317 -11.91 -23.95 -25.58
N ASP A 318 -12.62 -24.89 -26.24
CA ASP A 318 -12.40 -26.33 -26.09
C ASP A 318 -10.99 -26.73 -26.51
N ILE A 319 -10.57 -26.27 -27.70
CA ILE A 319 -9.24 -26.54 -28.27
C ILE A 319 -8.16 -25.95 -27.36
N LEU A 320 -8.32 -24.68 -26.93
CA LEU A 320 -7.34 -24.02 -26.07
C LEU A 320 -7.25 -24.66 -24.68
N CYS A 321 -8.33 -25.25 -24.16
CA CYS A 321 -8.27 -26.00 -22.90
C CYS A 321 -7.35 -27.22 -23.00
N ASP A 322 -7.26 -27.86 -24.17
CA ASP A 322 -6.40 -29.03 -24.40
C ASP A 322 -4.96 -28.66 -24.80
N GLU A 323 -4.78 -27.57 -25.55
CA GLU A 323 -3.44 -27.08 -25.95
C GLU A 323 -2.61 -26.60 -24.76
N VAL A 324 -3.28 -26.12 -23.70
CA VAL A 324 -2.63 -25.66 -22.47
C VAL A 324 -2.53 -26.82 -21.48
N GLU A 325 -1.76 -27.85 -21.83
CA GLU A 325 -1.65 -29.14 -21.10
C GLU A 325 -1.41 -28.96 -19.59
N ASN A 326 -0.69 -27.90 -19.22
CA ASN A 326 -0.31 -27.60 -17.86
C ASN A 326 -1.44 -27.06 -16.95
N PHE A 327 -2.56 -26.60 -17.51
CA PHE A 327 -3.67 -26.00 -16.76
C PHE A 327 -5.01 -26.72 -16.95
N ILE A 328 -5.00 -27.91 -17.57
CA ILE A 328 -6.18 -28.73 -17.86
C ILE A 328 -7.06 -28.87 -16.61
N ASP A 329 -6.49 -29.25 -15.47
CA ASP A 329 -7.22 -29.49 -14.22
C ASP A 329 -7.93 -28.24 -13.66
N THR A 330 -7.46 -27.05 -14.03
CA THR A 330 -8.06 -25.77 -13.59
C THR A 330 -9.03 -25.17 -14.59
N ASN A 331 -8.80 -25.37 -15.88
CA ASN A 331 -9.58 -24.74 -16.95
C ASN A 331 -10.76 -25.62 -17.40
N ARG A 332 -10.58 -26.94 -17.47
CA ARG A 332 -11.65 -27.87 -17.88
C ARG A 332 -12.89 -27.82 -16.98
N PRO A 333 -12.79 -27.70 -15.65
CA PRO A 333 -13.98 -27.55 -14.81
C PRO A 333 -14.81 -26.31 -15.14
N VAL A 334 -14.18 -25.18 -15.50
CA VAL A 334 -14.89 -23.96 -15.91
C VAL A 334 -15.55 -24.16 -17.28
N TYR A 335 -14.81 -24.72 -18.24
CA TYR A 335 -15.31 -25.01 -19.58
C TYR A 335 -16.54 -25.94 -19.54
N ASN A 336 -16.47 -27.05 -18.80
CA ASN A 336 -17.56 -28.02 -18.71
C ASN A 336 -18.85 -27.40 -18.16
N ARG A 337 -18.74 -26.45 -17.24
CA ARG A 337 -19.89 -25.72 -16.70
C ARG A 337 -20.47 -24.75 -17.73
N LEU A 338 -19.62 -24.04 -18.47
CA LEU A 338 -20.08 -23.16 -19.56
C LEU A 338 -20.75 -23.96 -20.68
N LEU A 339 -20.20 -25.12 -21.03
CA LEU A 339 -20.77 -26.03 -22.02
C LEU A 339 -22.16 -26.52 -21.58
N ASP A 340 -22.32 -26.94 -20.32
CA ASP A 340 -23.63 -27.36 -19.80
C ASP A 340 -24.65 -26.22 -19.78
N VAL A 341 -24.25 -25.00 -19.42
CA VAL A 341 -25.11 -23.81 -19.52
C VAL A 341 -25.55 -23.59 -20.97
N TYR A 342 -24.62 -23.67 -21.93
CA TYR A 342 -24.96 -23.56 -23.35
C TYR A 342 -25.91 -24.66 -23.83
N GLU A 343 -25.67 -25.92 -23.47
CA GLU A 343 -26.55 -27.04 -23.84
C GLU A 343 -27.97 -26.85 -23.28
N GLN A 344 -28.09 -26.34 -22.05
CA GLN A 344 -29.38 -26.01 -21.45
C GLN A 344 -30.07 -24.87 -22.21
N LEU A 345 -29.36 -23.79 -22.54
CA LEU A 345 -29.92 -22.67 -23.32
C LEU A 345 -30.34 -23.11 -24.73
N ALA A 346 -29.50 -23.89 -25.43
CA ALA A 346 -29.80 -24.42 -26.77
C ALA A 346 -30.97 -25.42 -26.79
N ALA A 347 -31.26 -26.07 -25.65
CA ALA A 347 -32.41 -26.97 -25.52
C ALA A 347 -33.75 -26.24 -25.31
N VAL A 348 -33.73 -24.94 -24.96
CA VAL A 348 -34.94 -24.14 -24.76
C VAL A 348 -35.59 -23.87 -26.12
N LYS A 349 -36.88 -24.23 -26.26
CA LYS A 349 -37.66 -24.04 -27.49
C LYS A 349 -38.35 -22.69 -27.60
N ASP A 350 -38.49 -22.01 -26.47
CA ASP A 350 -39.11 -20.69 -26.36
C ASP A 350 -38.03 -19.60 -26.52
N PRO A 351 -38.37 -18.41 -27.04
CA PRO A 351 -37.42 -17.30 -27.12
C PRO A 351 -36.79 -16.97 -25.76
N LEU A 352 -35.46 -16.90 -25.74
CA LEU A 352 -34.67 -16.61 -24.54
C LEU A 352 -34.58 -15.10 -24.30
N PRO A 353 -34.54 -14.61 -23.05
CA PRO A 353 -34.25 -13.21 -22.77
C PRO A 353 -32.88 -12.81 -23.33
N LEU A 354 -32.80 -11.66 -24.03
CA LEU A 354 -31.55 -11.18 -24.61
C LEU A 354 -30.48 -10.95 -23.53
N THR A 355 -30.86 -10.36 -22.40
CA THR A 355 -29.98 -10.08 -21.26
C THR A 355 -29.33 -11.35 -20.70
N LEU A 356 -30.07 -12.46 -20.67
CA LEU A 356 -29.55 -13.76 -20.22
C LEU A 356 -28.47 -14.28 -21.17
N VAL A 357 -28.67 -14.13 -22.48
CA VAL A 357 -27.72 -14.57 -23.51
C VAL A 357 -26.50 -13.64 -23.58
N GLU A 358 -26.68 -12.34 -23.34
CA GLU A 358 -25.60 -11.36 -23.20
C GLU A 358 -24.72 -11.63 -21.96
N ASP A 359 -25.34 -11.88 -20.80
CA ASP A 359 -24.63 -12.22 -19.56
C ASP A 359 -23.83 -13.52 -19.73
N TYR A 360 -24.43 -14.54 -20.33
CA TYR A 360 -23.73 -15.79 -20.67
C TYR A 360 -22.56 -15.56 -21.63
N GLY A 361 -22.79 -14.83 -22.74
CA GLY A 361 -21.78 -14.51 -23.73
C GLY A 361 -20.59 -13.74 -23.14
N SER A 362 -20.85 -12.81 -22.22
CA SER A 362 -19.83 -12.06 -21.49
C SER A 362 -18.95 -12.95 -20.60
N ILE A 363 -19.53 -13.93 -19.90
CA ILE A 363 -18.78 -14.89 -19.08
C ILE A 363 -17.90 -15.78 -19.98
N LEU A 364 -18.48 -16.33 -21.06
CA LEU A 364 -17.78 -17.17 -22.02
C LEU A 364 -16.60 -16.42 -22.67
N TRP A 365 -16.81 -15.19 -23.12
CA TRP A 365 -15.79 -14.38 -23.76
C TRP A 365 -14.62 -14.08 -22.81
N ARG A 366 -14.91 -13.75 -21.55
CA ARG A 366 -13.89 -13.56 -20.51
C ARG A 366 -13.06 -14.82 -20.25
N PHE A 367 -13.69 -15.99 -20.34
CA PHE A 367 -12.98 -17.27 -20.23
C PHE A 367 -12.11 -17.55 -21.46
N TYR A 368 -12.63 -17.35 -22.67
CA TYR A 368 -11.90 -17.55 -23.93
C TYR A 368 -10.65 -16.68 -24.04
N LEU A 369 -10.76 -15.35 -23.87
CA LEU A 369 -9.63 -14.42 -23.94
C LEU A 369 -8.50 -14.79 -22.97
N ARG A 370 -8.87 -15.44 -21.86
CA ARG A 370 -7.90 -15.88 -20.87
C ARG A 370 -7.15 -17.13 -21.31
N LEU A 371 -7.81 -18.08 -21.94
CA LEU A 371 -7.18 -19.27 -22.51
C LEU A 371 -6.25 -18.90 -23.66
N ASP A 372 -6.71 -18.01 -24.55
CA ASP A 372 -5.95 -17.56 -25.72
C ASP A 372 -4.61 -16.93 -25.32
N LYS A 373 -4.65 -16.02 -24.34
CA LYS A 373 -3.45 -15.43 -23.75
C LYS A 373 -2.51 -16.45 -23.07
N GLN A 374 -3.03 -17.57 -22.58
CA GLN A 374 -2.21 -18.62 -21.98
C GLN A 374 -1.47 -19.45 -23.04
N ALA A 375 -2.12 -19.74 -24.18
CA ALA A 375 -1.54 -20.49 -25.28
C ALA A 375 -0.38 -19.74 -25.98
N GLU A 376 -0.38 -18.40 -25.95
CA GLU A 376 0.69 -17.58 -26.53
C GLU A 376 2.00 -17.52 -25.69
N GLY A 377 2.01 -18.05 -24.46
CA GLY A 377 3.12 -17.92 -23.51
C GLY A 377 3.98 -19.18 -23.33
N ASP A 378 5.30 -19.06 -23.47
CA ASP A 378 6.26 -20.15 -23.21
C ASP A 378 6.65 -20.14 -21.70
N TYR A 379 5.90 -20.89 -20.87
CA TYR A 379 6.12 -20.96 -19.42
C TYR A 379 7.11 -22.07 -19.03
N SER A 380 8.09 -21.76 -18.18
CA SER A 380 8.91 -22.79 -17.53
C SER A 380 8.05 -23.65 -16.58
N SER A 381 8.43 -24.90 -16.30
CA SER A 381 7.70 -25.81 -15.38
C SER A 381 7.39 -25.18 -14.01
N VAL A 382 8.26 -24.30 -13.51
CA VAL A 382 8.05 -23.56 -12.24
C VAL A 382 7.12 -22.35 -12.44
N ALA A 383 7.25 -21.61 -13.55
CA ALA A 383 6.33 -20.52 -13.89
C ALA A 383 4.90 -21.04 -14.10
N THR A 384 4.79 -22.25 -14.65
CA THR A 384 3.57 -23.02 -14.78
C THR A 384 2.95 -23.36 -13.41
N LEU A 385 3.72 -23.95 -12.49
CA LEU A 385 3.22 -24.27 -11.13
C LEU A 385 2.72 -23.02 -10.37
N CYS A 386 3.43 -21.89 -10.47
CA CYS A 386 3.03 -20.62 -9.86
C CYS A 386 1.79 -20.01 -10.54
N ALA A 387 1.75 -20.01 -11.88
CA ALA A 387 0.61 -19.53 -12.63
C ALA A 387 -0.64 -20.37 -12.32
N ALA A 388 -0.53 -21.69 -12.13
CA ALA A 388 -1.65 -22.58 -11.81
C ALA A 388 -2.38 -22.17 -10.52
N ASN A 389 -1.65 -21.80 -9.47
CA ASN A 389 -2.20 -21.36 -8.18
C ASN A 389 -2.94 -20.02 -8.30
N THR A 390 -2.33 -19.05 -8.98
CA THR A 390 -2.99 -17.78 -9.33
C THR A 390 -4.19 -18.02 -10.25
N MET A 391 -4.15 -19.02 -11.14
CA MET A 391 -5.24 -19.35 -12.06
C MET A 391 -6.41 -20.02 -11.35
N ALA A 392 -6.17 -20.95 -10.41
CA ALA A 392 -7.21 -21.54 -9.58
C ALA A 392 -7.97 -20.46 -8.80
N ASN A 393 -7.25 -19.53 -8.16
CA ASN A 393 -7.86 -18.39 -7.46
C ASN A 393 -8.64 -17.46 -8.40
N ARG A 394 -8.15 -17.23 -9.63
CA ARG A 394 -8.86 -16.40 -10.61
C ARG A 394 -10.01 -17.14 -11.32
N ASN A 395 -10.03 -18.47 -11.36
CA ASN A 395 -11.16 -19.27 -11.89
C ASN A 395 -12.32 -19.35 -10.88
N TYR A 396 -12.05 -19.11 -9.60
CA TYR A 396 -13.07 -18.94 -8.56
C TYR A 396 -14.12 -17.89 -8.93
N GLY A 397 -13.69 -16.72 -9.44
CA GLY A 397 -14.60 -15.65 -9.86
C GLY A 397 -15.52 -16.06 -11.02
N LEU A 398 -14.97 -16.77 -12.02
CA LEU A 398 -15.77 -17.29 -13.14
C LEU A 398 -16.78 -18.33 -12.67
N HIS A 399 -16.41 -19.20 -11.74
CA HIS A 399 -17.34 -20.16 -11.18
C HIS A 399 -18.50 -19.49 -10.42
N HIS A 400 -18.23 -18.41 -9.70
CA HIS A 400 -19.26 -17.65 -9.01
C HIS A 400 -20.16 -16.86 -9.98
N ASP A 401 -19.60 -16.33 -11.07
CA ASP A 401 -20.38 -15.69 -12.13
C ASP A 401 -21.34 -16.69 -12.81
N ILE A 402 -20.89 -17.93 -13.05
CA ILE A 402 -21.74 -19.01 -13.57
C ILE A 402 -22.82 -19.40 -12.55
N ASP A 403 -22.49 -19.51 -11.25
CA ASP A 403 -23.49 -19.77 -10.20
C ASP A 403 -24.55 -18.66 -10.18
N ARG A 404 -24.14 -17.39 -10.27
CA ARG A 404 -25.03 -16.24 -10.31
C ARG A 404 -25.95 -16.26 -11.53
N LEU A 405 -25.41 -16.61 -12.70
CA LEU A 405 -26.18 -16.75 -13.94
C LEU A 405 -27.22 -17.88 -13.83
N ILE A 406 -26.83 -19.04 -13.27
CA ILE A 406 -27.76 -20.17 -13.12
C ILE A 406 -28.87 -19.84 -12.12
N LEU A 407 -28.55 -19.13 -11.04
CA LEU A 407 -29.51 -18.75 -10.01
C LEU A 407 -30.42 -17.59 -10.42
N SER A 408 -30.00 -16.75 -11.37
CA SER A 408 -30.77 -15.57 -11.81
C SER A 408 -31.91 -15.90 -12.78
N THR A 409 -32.07 -17.17 -13.19
CA THR A 409 -33.01 -17.54 -14.24
C THR A 409 -33.66 -18.90 -14.05
N LYS A 410 -34.90 -19.04 -14.54
CA LYS A 410 -35.65 -20.31 -14.55
C LYS A 410 -35.25 -21.25 -15.69
N TYR A 411 -34.53 -20.76 -16.70
CA TYR A 411 -34.13 -21.55 -17.86
C TYR A 411 -32.92 -22.45 -17.59
N LEU A 412 -32.20 -22.22 -16.49
CA LEU A 412 -31.00 -22.94 -16.10
C LEU A 412 -31.23 -23.72 -14.81
N GLN A 413 -30.59 -24.87 -14.71
CA GLN A 413 -30.62 -25.76 -13.54
C GLN A 413 -29.19 -26.06 -13.08
N ASN A 414 -29.00 -26.17 -11.77
CA ASN A 414 -27.71 -26.51 -11.15
C ASN A 414 -27.61 -27.98 -10.73
N ASN A 415 -28.50 -28.85 -11.23
CA ASN A 415 -28.63 -30.23 -10.75
C ASN A 415 -27.44 -31.13 -11.16
N ALA A 416 -26.69 -30.76 -12.20
CA ALA A 416 -25.54 -31.51 -12.67
C ALA A 416 -24.36 -31.38 -11.69
N LEU A 417 -23.67 -32.50 -11.42
CA LEU A 417 -22.55 -32.55 -10.46
C LEU A 417 -21.43 -31.55 -10.77
N ILE A 418 -21.25 -31.20 -12.04
CA ILE A 418 -20.26 -30.21 -12.50
C ILE A 418 -20.47 -28.81 -11.90
N HIS A 419 -21.68 -28.49 -11.40
CA HIS A 419 -21.96 -27.22 -10.73
C HIS A 419 -21.66 -27.26 -9.22
N HIS A 420 -21.29 -28.42 -8.66
CA HIS A 420 -20.74 -28.54 -7.31
C HIS A 420 -19.20 -28.48 -7.36
N TRP A 421 -18.68 -27.36 -7.82
CA TRP A 421 -17.28 -27.17 -8.18
C TRP A 421 -16.37 -26.87 -6.97
N GLN A 422 -16.92 -26.41 -5.85
CA GLN A 422 -16.12 -25.95 -4.70
C GLN A 422 -15.22 -27.04 -4.09
N PRO A 423 -15.68 -28.30 -3.91
CA PRO A 423 -14.83 -29.37 -3.40
C PRO A 423 -13.68 -29.73 -4.35
N ASP A 424 -13.96 -29.82 -5.65
CA ASP A 424 -12.95 -30.15 -6.66
C ASP A 424 -11.93 -29.02 -6.80
N TRP A 425 -12.37 -27.76 -6.72
CA TRP A 425 -11.50 -26.59 -6.66
C TRP A 425 -10.63 -26.57 -5.39
N GLN A 426 -11.20 -26.84 -4.22
CA GLN A 426 -10.45 -26.92 -2.97
C GLN A 426 -9.40 -28.02 -3.00
N GLN A 427 -9.75 -29.19 -3.56
CA GLN A 427 -8.84 -30.31 -3.74
C GLN A 427 -7.73 -29.97 -4.73
N THR A 428 -8.05 -29.30 -5.83
CA THR A 428 -7.08 -28.85 -6.84
C THR A 428 -6.10 -27.84 -6.23
N LEU A 429 -6.62 -26.86 -5.49
CA LEU A 429 -5.81 -25.87 -4.78
C LEU A 429 -4.91 -26.53 -3.74
N GLN A 430 -5.43 -27.47 -2.96
CA GLN A 430 -4.65 -28.21 -1.97
C GLN A 430 -3.54 -29.06 -2.61
N CYS A 431 -3.86 -29.78 -3.70
CA CYS A 431 -2.88 -30.60 -4.44
C CYS A 431 -1.76 -29.73 -5.04
N GLN A 432 -2.11 -28.56 -5.58
CA GLN A 432 -1.15 -27.59 -6.10
C GLN A 432 -0.26 -27.02 -4.99
N GLN A 433 -0.83 -26.69 -3.82
CA GLN A 433 -0.09 -26.24 -2.64
C GLN A 433 0.85 -27.32 -2.10
N GLU A 434 0.41 -28.58 -2.02
CA GLU A 434 1.25 -29.70 -1.59
C GLU A 434 2.38 -29.98 -2.59
N THR A 435 2.14 -29.80 -3.89
CA THR A 435 3.15 -29.95 -4.94
C THR A 435 4.18 -28.81 -4.88
N LEU A 436 3.73 -27.58 -4.66
CA LEU A 436 4.58 -26.41 -4.44
C LEU A 436 5.45 -26.59 -3.19
N GLN A 437 4.86 -27.05 -2.08
CA GLN A 437 5.55 -27.35 -0.84
C GLN A 437 6.63 -28.43 -1.00
N LYS A 438 6.34 -29.51 -1.74
CA LYS A 438 7.32 -30.55 -2.07
C LYS A 438 8.46 -30.01 -2.94
N CYS A 439 8.16 -29.13 -3.90
CA CYS A 439 9.20 -28.44 -4.70
C CYS A 439 10.08 -27.54 -3.83
N MET A 440 9.53 -26.91 -2.79
CA MET A 440 10.27 -26.07 -1.84
C MET A 440 11.17 -26.90 -0.91
N GLU A 441 10.73 -28.10 -0.52
CA GLU A 441 11.48 -28.99 0.37
C GLU A 441 12.65 -29.69 -0.34
N ASN A 442 12.52 -29.98 -1.65
CA ASN A 442 13.60 -30.59 -2.44
C ASN A 442 13.72 -29.96 -3.84
N PRO A 443 14.27 -28.74 -3.95
CA PRO A 443 14.33 -28.00 -5.21
C PRO A 443 15.10 -28.75 -6.31
N GLU A 444 16.16 -29.47 -5.94
CA GLU A 444 17.04 -30.14 -6.92
C GLU A 444 16.37 -31.30 -7.67
N GLU A 445 15.37 -31.94 -7.07
CA GLU A 445 14.65 -33.09 -7.66
C GLU A 445 13.63 -32.65 -8.72
N TYR A 446 13.05 -31.46 -8.57
CA TYR A 446 12.05 -30.88 -9.48
C TYR A 446 12.64 -29.86 -10.48
N MET A 447 13.93 -29.54 -10.36
CA MET A 447 14.65 -28.61 -11.23
C MET A 447 15.42 -29.29 -12.39
N VAL A 448 15.29 -30.61 -12.55
CA VAL A 448 16.09 -31.40 -13.51
C VAL A 448 15.89 -31.00 -14.98
N GLU A 449 14.76 -30.37 -15.32
CA GLU A 449 14.47 -29.92 -16.70
C GLU A 449 14.67 -28.41 -16.95
N ALA A 450 14.80 -27.58 -15.92
CA ALA A 450 14.91 -26.13 -16.06
C ALA A 450 16.37 -25.71 -16.35
N LYS A 451 16.84 -25.96 -17.58
CA LYS A 451 18.19 -25.60 -18.03
C LYS A 451 18.45 -24.09 -18.14
N THR A 452 17.43 -23.22 -18.03
CA THR A 452 17.58 -21.81 -18.43
C THR A 452 17.25 -20.72 -17.43
N ASN A 453 16.63 -20.95 -16.27
CA ASN A 453 16.39 -19.82 -15.36
C ASN A 453 16.17 -20.23 -13.89
N LYS A 454 17.27 -20.62 -13.25
CA LYS A 454 17.32 -20.91 -11.80
C LYS A 454 16.89 -19.70 -10.96
N THR A 455 17.23 -18.48 -11.42
CA THR A 455 16.97 -17.22 -10.72
C THR A 455 15.51 -16.74 -10.89
N GLU A 456 14.92 -16.90 -12.07
CA GLU A 456 13.52 -16.53 -12.32
C GLU A 456 12.55 -17.44 -11.56
N ALA A 457 12.85 -18.74 -11.50
CA ALA A 457 12.11 -19.72 -10.70
C ALA A 457 12.16 -19.36 -9.19
N ILE A 458 13.33 -18.96 -8.68
CA ILE A 458 13.49 -18.50 -7.28
C ILE A 458 12.73 -17.18 -7.05
N MET A 459 12.77 -16.24 -7.98
CA MET A 459 12.08 -14.95 -7.89
C MET A 459 10.55 -15.09 -7.99
N LEU A 460 10.04 -16.01 -8.81
CA LEU A 460 8.60 -16.31 -8.94
C LEU A 460 8.07 -17.08 -7.73
N LEU A 461 8.84 -18.03 -7.19
CA LEU A 461 8.54 -18.69 -5.91
C LEU A 461 8.54 -17.68 -4.76
N GLN A 462 9.50 -16.75 -4.72
CA GLN A 462 9.55 -15.65 -3.74
C GLN A 462 8.41 -14.64 -3.90
N TYR A 463 7.97 -14.37 -5.14
CA TYR A 463 6.85 -13.48 -5.44
C TYR A 463 5.47 -14.08 -5.09
N GLU A 464 5.24 -15.38 -5.33
CA GLU A 464 4.05 -16.09 -4.83
C GLU A 464 4.06 -16.18 -3.28
N THR A 465 5.24 -16.32 -2.67
CA THR A 465 5.40 -16.27 -1.21
C THR A 465 4.96 -14.93 -0.62
N MET A 466 5.22 -13.81 -1.33
CA MET A 466 4.78 -12.46 -0.96
C MET A 466 3.26 -12.25 -1.03
N ASN A 467 2.54 -13.04 -1.85
CA ASN A 467 1.09 -12.90 -2.02
C ASN A 467 0.26 -13.91 -1.20
N HIS A 468 0.82 -15.07 -0.81
CA HIS A 468 0.02 -16.13 -0.18
C HIS A 468 0.60 -16.78 1.09
N THR A 469 1.63 -16.22 1.73
CA THR A 469 1.93 -16.57 3.13
C THR A 469 2.21 -15.34 4.00
N ASN A 470 1.90 -15.51 5.29
CA ASN A 470 2.15 -14.71 6.51
C ASN A 470 3.47 -13.91 6.60
N VAL A 471 3.90 -13.21 5.56
CA VAL A 471 4.99 -12.23 5.63
C VAL A 471 4.38 -10.92 6.11
N PRO A 472 4.71 -10.45 7.32
CA PRO A 472 4.04 -9.29 7.88
C PRO A 472 4.34 -8.03 7.07
N ARG A 473 3.41 -7.08 6.99
CA ARG A 473 3.55 -5.83 6.22
C ARG A 473 4.79 -5.00 6.58
N TRP A 474 5.35 -5.18 7.77
CA TRP A 474 6.59 -4.53 8.21
C TRP A 474 7.86 -5.21 7.70
N PHE A 475 7.78 -6.34 6.99
CA PHE A 475 8.98 -7.07 6.59
C PHE A 475 9.78 -6.32 5.53
N ILE A 476 11.06 -6.07 5.83
CA ILE A 476 12.02 -5.52 4.87
C ILE A 476 13.11 -6.56 4.65
N PRO A 477 13.26 -7.09 3.41
CA PRO A 477 14.34 -8.02 3.10
C PRO A 477 15.72 -7.40 3.32
N ALA A 478 16.66 -8.19 3.83
CA ALA A 478 18.02 -7.74 4.12
C ALA A 478 18.75 -7.10 2.93
N TYR A 479 18.52 -7.60 1.71
CA TYR A 479 19.17 -7.06 0.50
C TYR A 479 18.69 -5.65 0.11
N GLN A 480 17.54 -5.19 0.61
CA GLN A 480 17.06 -3.83 0.36
C GLN A 480 17.78 -2.78 1.23
N ILE A 481 18.55 -3.23 2.22
CA ILE A 481 19.24 -2.36 3.18
C ILE A 481 20.73 -2.33 2.88
N GLU A 482 21.20 -1.14 2.52
CA GLU A 482 22.63 -0.86 2.42
C GLU A 482 23.13 -0.45 3.81
N LEU A 483 23.86 -1.34 4.49
CA LEU A 483 24.49 -1.02 5.77
C LEU A 483 25.67 -0.06 5.53
N GLY A 484 25.62 1.07 6.21
CA GLY A 484 26.66 2.09 6.22
C GLY A 484 27.47 2.08 7.52
N GLN A 485 27.78 3.27 8.03
CA GLN A 485 28.65 3.45 9.19
C GLN A 485 28.04 2.89 10.48
N HIS A 486 28.86 2.20 11.28
CA HIS A 486 28.50 1.81 12.65
C HIS A 486 28.37 3.04 13.56
N LEU A 487 27.22 3.21 14.22
CA LEU A 487 26.92 4.34 15.09
C LEU A 487 27.18 4.01 16.57
N ALA A 488 26.69 2.87 17.04
CA ALA A 488 26.77 2.48 18.45
C ALA A 488 26.58 0.98 18.65
N GLU A 489 27.13 0.46 19.74
CA GLU A 489 26.89 -0.91 20.22
C GLU A 489 26.32 -0.82 21.64
N GLY A 490 25.21 -1.52 21.89
CA GLY A 490 24.46 -1.44 23.14
C GLY A 490 23.96 -2.79 23.64
N SER A 491 23.18 -2.78 24.72
CA SER A 491 22.60 -3.99 25.34
C SER A 491 21.70 -4.80 24.41
N PHE A 492 21.13 -4.14 23.39
CA PHE A 492 20.19 -4.71 22.42
C PHE A 492 20.87 -5.18 21.12
N GLY A 493 22.14 -4.82 20.91
CA GLY A 493 22.91 -5.15 19.71
C GLY A 493 23.62 -3.94 19.10
N ALA A 494 23.85 -3.98 17.79
CA ALA A 494 24.61 -2.97 17.06
C ALA A 494 23.70 -2.07 16.23
N VAL A 495 24.02 -0.79 16.16
CA VAL A 495 23.26 0.24 15.45
C VAL A 495 24.12 0.81 14.33
N TYR A 496 23.59 0.81 13.12
CA TYR A 496 24.24 1.30 11.91
C TYR A 496 23.42 2.41 11.30
N LEU A 497 24.11 3.36 10.66
CA LEU A 497 23.52 4.16 9.61
C LEU A 497 23.35 3.26 8.38
N GLY A 498 22.28 3.43 7.62
CA GLY A 498 22.08 2.70 6.38
C GLY A 498 21.24 3.48 5.38
N LYS A 499 21.01 2.87 4.22
CA LYS A 499 20.06 3.35 3.23
C LYS A 499 19.02 2.30 2.89
N TRP A 500 17.78 2.74 2.74
CA TRP A 500 16.66 1.96 2.22
C TRP A 500 16.01 2.73 1.07
N PHE A 501 16.13 2.22 -0.17
CA PHE A 501 15.71 2.94 -1.40
C PHE A 501 16.21 4.40 -1.44
N ASN A 502 17.51 4.61 -1.23
CA ASN A 502 18.15 5.94 -1.13
C ASN A 502 17.69 6.86 0.02
N THR A 503 16.80 6.40 0.90
CA THR A 503 16.43 7.13 2.13
C THR A 503 17.41 6.78 3.24
N ASP A 504 17.95 7.79 3.92
CA ASP A 504 18.82 7.58 5.07
C ASP A 504 18.02 7.02 6.25
N VAL A 505 18.48 5.90 6.81
CA VAL A 505 17.78 5.15 7.87
C VAL A 505 18.75 4.74 8.98
N VAL A 506 18.20 4.39 10.14
CA VAL A 506 18.94 3.71 11.20
C VAL A 506 18.58 2.24 11.22
N VAL A 507 19.59 1.37 11.20
CA VAL A 507 19.44 -0.08 11.20
C VAL A 507 19.94 -0.63 12.53
N LYS A 508 19.02 -1.18 13.33
CA LYS A 508 19.31 -1.75 14.65
C LYS A 508 19.36 -3.27 14.56
N GLN A 509 20.56 -3.84 14.51
CA GLN A 509 20.76 -5.29 14.49
C GLN A 509 20.64 -5.87 15.91
N VAL A 510 19.81 -6.90 16.06
CA VAL A 510 19.56 -7.55 17.35
C VAL A 510 20.49 -8.74 17.52
N LEU A 511 21.29 -8.76 18.59
CA LEU A 511 22.19 -9.89 18.88
C LEU A 511 21.46 -11.00 19.67
N THR A 512 20.62 -11.78 18.99
CA THR A 512 19.89 -12.92 19.59
C THR A 512 20.26 -14.26 18.97
N ASN A 513 20.14 -15.34 19.74
CA ASN A 513 20.26 -16.70 19.19
C ASN A 513 19.00 -17.01 18.39
N GLN A 514 19.12 -16.88 17.07
CA GLN A 514 18.09 -17.17 16.09
C GLN A 514 17.51 -18.59 16.17
N ALA A 515 18.23 -19.57 16.73
CA ALA A 515 17.72 -20.94 16.88
C ALA A 515 16.63 -21.05 17.96
N ASP A 516 16.58 -20.11 18.90
CA ASP A 516 15.61 -20.11 20.01
C ASP A 516 14.25 -19.58 19.56
N GLN A 517 13.20 -20.39 19.76
CA GLN A 517 11.82 -20.02 19.43
C GLN A 517 11.31 -18.83 20.25
N GLU A 518 11.78 -18.67 21.49
CA GLU A 518 11.31 -17.61 22.37
C GLU A 518 11.82 -16.24 21.90
N ASN A 519 13.11 -16.15 21.53
CA ASN A 519 13.70 -14.94 20.96
C ASN A 519 12.98 -14.50 19.67
N ARG A 520 12.56 -15.47 18.83
CA ARG A 520 11.78 -15.15 17.62
C ARG A 520 10.39 -14.63 17.96
N ARG A 521 9.65 -15.27 18.88
CA ARG A 521 8.32 -14.78 19.30
C ARG A 521 8.39 -13.36 19.87
N GLN A 522 9.42 -13.07 20.68
CA GLN A 522 9.65 -11.74 21.22
C GLN A 522 9.94 -10.74 20.09
N PHE A 523 10.80 -11.08 19.12
CA PHE A 523 11.04 -10.24 17.93
C PHE A 523 9.75 -9.87 17.20
N TYR A 524 8.90 -10.86 16.92
CA TYR A 524 7.60 -10.65 16.28
C TYR A 524 6.64 -9.82 17.14
N HIS A 525 6.62 -9.99 18.46
CA HIS A 525 5.78 -9.19 19.33
C HIS A 525 6.18 -7.70 19.27
N GLU A 526 7.48 -7.44 19.40
CA GLU A 526 8.02 -6.07 19.46
C GLU A 526 7.89 -5.33 18.13
N VAL A 527 8.17 -5.99 17.01
CA VAL A 527 7.99 -5.37 15.70
C VAL A 527 6.52 -5.08 15.39
N ASN A 528 5.59 -5.97 15.77
CA ASN A 528 4.16 -5.73 15.56
C ASN A 528 3.65 -4.58 16.44
N LEU A 529 4.13 -4.51 17.69
CA LEU A 529 3.82 -3.41 18.59
C LEU A 529 4.35 -2.09 18.02
N TRP A 530 5.64 -2.00 17.68
CA TRP A 530 6.25 -0.77 17.16
C TRP A 530 5.65 -0.36 15.81
N ALA A 531 5.39 -1.30 14.89
CA ALA A 531 4.75 -1.02 13.60
C ALA A 531 3.32 -0.45 13.74
N SER A 532 2.64 -0.73 14.85
CA SER A 532 1.30 -0.19 15.13
C SER A 532 1.31 1.24 15.69
N LEU A 533 2.48 1.77 16.06
CA LEU A 533 2.61 3.09 16.69
C LEU A 533 2.99 4.14 15.65
N ASN A 534 2.20 5.21 15.57
CA ASN A 534 2.44 6.34 14.69
C ASN A 534 2.09 7.64 15.41
N HIS A 535 3.11 8.37 15.86
CA HIS A 535 2.97 9.62 16.60
C HIS A 535 4.21 10.50 16.36
N ASP A 536 4.02 11.82 16.23
CA ASP A 536 5.10 12.75 15.86
C ASP A 536 6.25 12.78 16.87
N ASN A 537 5.96 12.51 18.15
CA ASN A 537 6.94 12.46 19.23
C ASN A 537 7.49 11.05 19.54
N LEU A 538 7.36 10.10 18.62
CA LEU A 538 7.97 8.78 18.68
C LEU A 538 8.80 8.52 17.43
N ILE A 539 9.95 7.85 17.56
CA ILE A 539 10.74 7.40 16.40
C ILE A 539 9.93 6.38 15.60
N LYS A 540 9.77 6.68 14.30
CA LYS A 540 8.96 5.85 13.40
C LYS A 540 9.70 4.59 12.97
N LEU A 541 9.03 3.44 13.04
CA LEU A 541 9.49 2.21 12.42
C LEU A 541 9.09 2.20 10.93
N TYR A 542 10.05 1.90 10.06
CA TYR A 542 9.79 1.68 8.64
C TYR A 542 9.59 0.20 8.33
N GLY A 543 10.31 -0.67 9.03
CA GLY A 543 10.10 -2.12 8.98
C GLY A 543 11.20 -2.89 9.69
N ALA A 544 11.25 -4.21 9.48
CA ALA A 544 12.22 -5.08 10.13
C ALA A 544 12.46 -6.37 9.32
N CYS A 545 13.59 -7.02 9.55
CA CYS A 545 13.89 -8.35 9.03
C CYS A 545 14.05 -9.33 10.18
N HIS A 546 13.37 -10.47 10.11
CA HIS A 546 13.54 -11.57 11.06
C HIS A 546 14.44 -12.69 10.50
N GLU A 547 14.71 -12.69 9.19
CA GLU A 547 15.53 -13.69 8.51
C GLU A 547 17.03 -13.36 8.62
N GLY A 548 17.84 -14.38 8.90
CA GLY A 548 19.29 -14.22 9.04
C GLY A 548 19.69 -13.50 10.32
N GLN A 549 20.31 -12.33 10.21
CA GLN A 549 20.60 -11.47 11.37
C GLN A 549 19.43 -10.49 11.56
N PRO A 550 18.62 -10.58 12.64
CA PRO A 550 17.48 -9.70 12.81
C PRO A 550 17.86 -8.25 12.89
N PHE A 551 17.06 -7.40 12.28
CA PHE A 551 17.23 -5.96 12.40
C PHE A 551 15.90 -5.20 12.31
N PHE A 552 15.89 -4.01 12.90
CA PHE A 552 14.84 -3.00 12.71
C PHE A 552 15.37 -1.86 11.84
N VAL A 553 14.51 -1.29 11.01
CA VAL A 553 14.78 -0.11 10.17
C VAL A 553 13.87 1.01 10.63
N CYS A 554 14.44 2.11 11.12
CA CYS A 554 13.67 3.23 11.65
C CYS A 554 14.18 4.58 11.14
N GLU A 555 13.36 5.60 11.40
CA GLU A 555 13.67 7.01 11.18
C GLU A 555 15.04 7.37 11.76
N ARG A 556 15.79 8.18 11.00
CA ARG A 556 17.09 8.69 11.39
C ARG A 556 16.91 10.05 12.08
N ALA A 557 17.40 10.16 13.31
CA ALA A 557 17.41 11.39 14.09
C ALA A 557 18.79 12.06 13.99
N ASP A 558 18.93 13.00 13.06
CA ASP A 558 20.21 13.57 12.64
C ASP A 558 20.82 14.51 13.69
N GLU A 559 19.99 15.09 14.53
CA GLU A 559 20.33 16.13 15.49
C GLU A 559 20.76 15.58 16.85
N GLY A 560 20.79 14.25 16.99
CA GLY A 560 21.30 13.55 18.16
C GLY A 560 20.33 13.54 19.35
N THR A 561 20.88 13.45 20.56
CA THR A 561 20.09 13.40 21.79
C THR A 561 19.68 14.81 22.23
N LEU A 562 18.53 14.92 22.90
CA LEU A 562 18.03 16.20 23.41
C LEU A 562 19.04 16.93 24.30
N ILE A 563 19.82 16.18 25.10
CA ILE A 563 20.88 16.73 25.95
C ILE A 563 21.91 17.46 25.10
N LYS A 564 22.54 16.75 24.15
CA LYS A 564 23.58 17.32 23.29
C LYS A 564 23.03 18.48 22.47
N TYR A 565 21.84 18.32 21.91
CA TYR A 565 21.19 19.34 21.10
C TYR A 565 20.94 20.63 21.92
N SER A 566 20.47 20.50 23.16
CA SER A 566 20.25 21.64 24.05
C SER A 566 21.54 22.34 24.51
N GLU A 567 22.63 21.59 24.66
CA GLU A 567 23.95 22.15 24.98
C GLU A 567 24.53 22.95 23.81
N GLU A 568 24.34 22.45 22.58
CA GLU A 568 24.81 23.07 21.34
C GLU A 568 23.94 24.28 20.93
N HIS A 569 22.64 24.27 21.25
CA HIS A 569 21.67 25.30 20.89
C HIS A 569 21.06 25.98 22.11
N ARG A 570 21.78 26.94 22.72
CA ARG A 570 21.37 27.60 23.97
C ARG A 570 20.01 28.32 23.93
N GLU A 571 19.54 28.73 22.76
CA GLU A 571 18.23 29.38 22.57
C GLU A 571 17.10 28.38 22.29
N PHE A 572 17.41 27.08 22.21
CA PHE A 572 16.42 26.05 21.95
C PHE A 572 15.41 25.97 23.11
N PRO A 573 14.09 25.94 22.84
CA PRO A 573 13.06 25.85 23.88
C PRO A 573 13.05 24.46 24.52
N THR A 574 13.99 24.20 25.43
CA THR A 574 14.22 22.87 26.02
C THR A 574 12.99 22.32 26.73
N TRP A 575 12.22 23.16 27.42
CA TRP A 575 10.98 22.74 28.09
C TRP A 575 9.88 22.36 27.12
N ARG A 576 9.81 22.99 25.94
CA ARG A 576 8.91 22.58 24.85
C ARG A 576 9.27 21.20 24.33
N ALA A 577 10.57 20.94 24.13
CA ALA A 577 11.07 19.64 23.73
C ALA A 577 10.81 18.55 24.79
N ILE A 578 10.94 18.88 26.08
CA ILE A 578 10.54 17.98 27.18
C ILE A 578 9.03 17.70 27.13
N TRP A 579 8.21 18.72 26.87
CA TRP A 579 6.76 18.56 26.72
C TRP A 579 6.41 17.67 25.51
N GLU A 580 7.07 17.86 24.37
CA GLU A 580 6.95 17.02 23.18
C GLU A 580 7.28 15.55 23.50
N ALA A 581 8.40 15.28 24.16
CA ALA A 581 8.75 13.93 24.60
C ALA A 581 7.68 13.34 25.56
N ALA A 582 7.07 14.16 26.42
CA ALA A 582 5.99 13.74 27.30
C ALA A 582 4.71 13.36 26.54
N LYS A 583 4.41 14.00 25.40
CA LYS A 583 3.30 13.59 24.52
C LYS A 583 3.55 12.22 23.90
N GLY A 584 4.79 11.94 23.52
CA GLY A 584 5.20 10.59 23.09
C GLY A 584 4.95 9.56 24.20
N LEU A 585 5.28 9.91 25.45
CA LEU A 585 5.06 9.03 26.60
C LEU A 585 3.57 8.82 26.91
N GLU A 586 2.76 9.89 26.84
CA GLU A 586 1.30 9.82 26.96
C GLU A 586 0.69 8.87 25.94
N TYR A 587 1.07 9.00 24.66
CA TYR A 587 0.59 8.15 23.59
C TYR A 587 0.84 6.66 23.85
N LEU A 588 2.03 6.31 24.39
CA LEU A 588 2.36 4.95 24.81
C LEU A 588 1.49 4.49 25.99
N HIS A 589 1.39 5.32 27.03
CA HIS A 589 0.67 4.99 28.26
C HIS A 589 -0.84 4.83 28.06
N GLU A 590 -1.47 5.63 27.19
CA GLU A 590 -2.88 5.48 26.80
C GLU A 590 -3.17 4.12 26.15
N ARG A 591 -2.17 3.51 25.51
CA ARG A 591 -2.24 2.18 24.89
C ARG A 591 -1.78 1.06 25.83
N GLY A 592 -1.51 1.39 27.09
CA GLY A 592 -1.01 0.44 28.09
C GLY A 592 0.43 -0.01 27.86
N ILE A 593 1.19 0.71 27.03
CA ILE A 593 2.58 0.36 26.68
C ILE A 593 3.53 1.04 27.67
N ILE A 594 4.38 0.24 28.29
CA ILE A 594 5.43 0.69 29.21
C ILE A 594 6.72 0.84 28.40
N HIS A 595 7.41 1.98 28.50
CA HIS A 595 8.68 2.18 27.82
C HIS A 595 9.80 1.36 28.47
N GLY A 596 9.93 1.41 29.80
CA GLY A 596 10.79 0.51 30.59
C GLY A 596 12.31 0.76 30.54
N ASP A 597 12.81 1.64 29.67
CA ASP A 597 14.23 2.03 29.57
C ASP A 597 14.38 3.53 29.25
N LEU A 598 13.53 4.39 29.83
CA LEU A 598 13.67 5.84 29.65
C LEU A 598 14.98 6.35 30.28
N LYS A 599 15.80 6.97 29.46
CA LYS A 599 17.06 7.65 29.81
C LYS A 599 17.35 8.76 28.79
N GLY A 600 18.24 9.68 29.10
CA GLY A 600 18.54 10.82 28.23
C GLY A 600 18.93 10.46 26.79
N ASN A 601 19.62 9.32 26.61
CA ASN A 601 20.02 8.83 25.28
C ASN A 601 18.84 8.38 24.40
N ASN A 602 17.68 8.14 25.00
CA ASN A 602 16.48 7.65 24.30
C ASN A 602 15.50 8.79 23.98
N ILE A 603 15.89 10.04 24.24
CA ILE A 603 15.16 11.24 23.80
C ILE A 603 15.99 11.89 22.70
N LEU A 604 15.56 11.73 21.46
CA LEU A 604 16.24 12.21 20.27
C LEU A 604 15.58 13.47 19.72
N VAL A 605 16.32 14.26 18.97
CA VAL A 605 15.77 15.41 18.23
C VAL A 605 15.83 15.08 16.74
N CYS A 606 14.70 15.30 16.07
CA CYS A 606 14.56 15.08 14.63
C CYS A 606 13.70 16.20 14.06
N ASP A 607 14.25 16.93 13.09
CA ASP A 607 13.66 18.13 12.51
C ASP A 607 13.21 19.15 13.58
N GLY A 608 14.04 19.36 14.59
CA GLY A 608 13.77 20.28 15.70
C GLY A 608 12.67 19.83 16.67
N THR A 609 12.17 18.60 16.54
CA THR A 609 11.12 18.01 17.38
C THR A 609 11.70 16.91 18.27
N ALA A 610 11.32 16.88 19.55
CA ALA A 610 11.75 15.81 20.44
C ALA A 610 10.91 14.53 20.26
N LYS A 611 11.61 13.39 20.13
CA LYS A 611 11.02 12.07 19.92
C LYS A 611 11.60 11.03 20.88
N LEU A 612 10.75 10.17 21.43
CA LEU A 612 11.20 9.01 22.20
C LEU A 612 11.65 7.88 21.26
N ALA A 613 12.72 7.20 21.63
CA ALA A 613 13.30 6.06 20.93
C ALA A 613 13.43 4.85 21.86
N ASP A 614 13.64 3.66 21.29
CA ASP A 614 13.93 2.42 22.05
C ASP A 614 12.84 2.01 23.07
N PHE A 615 11.59 2.41 22.82
CA PHE A 615 10.43 1.89 23.54
C PHE A 615 10.12 0.45 23.09
N GLY A 616 9.61 -0.39 24.00
CA GLY A 616 9.30 -1.80 23.73
C GLY A 616 10.53 -2.74 23.72
N LEU A 617 11.70 -2.26 23.33
CA LEU A 617 12.89 -3.11 23.16
C LEU A 617 13.48 -3.72 24.45
N SER A 618 12.99 -3.34 25.63
CA SER A 618 13.48 -3.80 26.95
C SER A 618 13.49 -5.33 27.14
N VAL A 619 12.65 -6.06 26.40
CA VAL A 619 12.58 -7.53 26.43
C VAL A 619 13.84 -8.19 25.83
N PHE A 620 14.51 -7.55 24.87
CA PHE A 620 15.76 -8.07 24.28
C PHE A 620 17.02 -7.71 25.07
N ALA A 621 16.88 -6.96 26.17
CA ALA A 621 18.03 -6.71 27.03
C ALA A 621 18.50 -8.06 27.60
N LYS A 622 19.73 -8.45 27.29
CA LYS A 622 20.34 -9.63 27.91
C LYS A 622 20.18 -9.54 29.43
N ALA A 623 19.60 -10.57 30.04
CA ALA A 623 19.65 -10.75 31.49
C ALA A 623 21.11 -10.57 31.94
N GLU A 624 21.36 -9.54 32.74
CA GLU A 624 22.68 -9.05 33.11
C GLU A 624 23.59 -10.20 33.56
N ASN A 625 24.57 -10.55 32.73
CA ASN A 625 25.76 -11.32 33.09
C ASN A 625 26.96 -10.89 32.22
N SER A 626 27.09 -9.58 31.99
CA SER A 626 28.23 -8.99 31.30
C SER A 626 28.74 -7.81 32.11
N GLY A 627 29.71 -8.08 32.99
CA GLY A 627 30.41 -7.05 33.75
C GLY A 627 31.19 -6.13 32.81
N GLY A 628 30.62 -4.97 32.48
CA GLY A 628 31.31 -3.96 31.68
C GLY A 628 30.51 -2.73 31.24
N ALA A 629 29.18 -2.74 31.23
CA ALA A 629 28.38 -1.57 30.88
C ALA A 629 27.71 -0.96 32.13
N ILE A 630 27.94 0.33 32.37
CA ILE A 630 27.27 1.15 33.38
C ILE A 630 25.76 1.00 33.19
N GLY A 631 25.06 0.34 34.11
CA GLY A 631 23.61 0.12 33.98
C GLY A 631 22.84 1.44 34.12
N ALA A 632 21.65 1.53 33.52
CA ALA A 632 20.74 2.67 33.64
C ALA A 632 20.15 2.87 35.06
N TYR A 633 20.86 2.46 36.11
CA TYR A 633 20.42 2.48 37.52
C TYR A 633 20.04 3.87 38.01
N ARG A 634 20.60 4.93 37.41
CA ARG A 634 20.35 6.33 37.79
C ARG A 634 18.97 6.84 37.38
N TRP A 635 18.35 6.21 36.39
CA TRP A 635 17.00 6.54 35.91
C TRP A 635 15.93 5.61 36.50
N LYS A 636 16.31 4.45 37.03
CA LYS A 636 15.35 3.45 37.55
C LYS A 636 14.65 3.90 38.82
N ALA A 637 13.34 3.65 38.85
CA ALA A 637 12.50 3.88 40.03
C ALA A 637 12.88 2.98 41.22
N PRO A 638 12.60 3.39 42.47
CA PRO A 638 12.94 2.63 43.67
C PRO A 638 12.41 1.19 43.65
N GLU A 639 11.16 1.01 43.22
CA GLU A 639 10.52 -0.31 43.11
C GLU A 639 11.22 -1.21 42.08
N CYS A 640 11.70 -0.64 40.96
CA CYS A 640 12.44 -1.38 39.94
C CYS A 640 13.84 -1.76 40.43
N LEU A 641 14.50 -0.88 41.19
CA LEU A 641 15.79 -1.19 41.83
C LEU A 641 15.67 -2.25 42.94
N ALA A 642 14.49 -2.37 43.55
CA ALA A 642 14.14 -3.39 44.53
C ALA A 642 13.76 -4.75 43.90
N GLY A 643 13.65 -4.83 42.57
CA GLY A 643 13.42 -6.06 41.82
C GLY A 643 12.03 -6.20 41.21
N SER A 644 11.15 -5.20 41.33
CA SER A 644 9.88 -5.18 40.59
C SER A 644 10.12 -4.91 39.11
N GLY A 645 9.22 -5.43 38.25
CA GLY A 645 9.22 -5.09 36.82
C GLY A 645 8.88 -3.61 36.56
N PRO A 646 9.15 -3.12 35.33
CA PRO A 646 8.76 -1.77 34.94
C PRO A 646 7.23 -1.62 34.89
N THR A 647 6.77 -0.41 35.17
CA THR A 647 5.36 0.00 35.19
C THR A 647 5.19 1.40 34.58
N LEU A 648 3.95 1.78 34.23
CA LEU A 648 3.64 3.14 33.77
C LEU A 648 4.13 4.20 34.77
N ALA A 649 3.96 3.97 36.08
CA ALA A 649 4.44 4.88 37.11
C ALA A 649 5.97 4.92 37.22
N SER A 650 6.68 3.83 36.90
CA SER A 650 8.14 3.81 36.86
C SER A 650 8.72 4.57 35.67
N ASP A 651 8.00 4.61 34.54
CA ASP A 651 8.37 5.45 33.40
C ASP A 651 8.29 6.93 33.78
N ILE A 652 7.28 7.35 34.54
CA ILE A 652 7.16 8.74 35.01
C ILE A 652 8.36 9.12 35.90
N TYR A 653 8.80 8.22 36.78
CA TYR A 653 10.02 8.44 37.57
C TYR A 653 11.26 8.56 36.67
N SER A 654 11.40 7.64 35.71
CA SER A 654 12.54 7.62 34.79
C SER A 654 12.58 8.86 33.91
N PHE A 655 11.42 9.33 33.44
CA PHE A 655 11.28 10.58 32.71
C PHE A 655 11.67 11.79 33.55
N ALA A 656 11.36 11.80 34.86
CA ALA A 656 11.83 12.85 35.77
C ALA A 656 13.36 12.91 35.83
N MET A 657 14.03 11.75 35.84
CA MET A 657 15.49 11.67 35.78
C MET A 657 16.02 12.21 34.44
N CYS A 658 15.34 11.93 33.32
CA CYS A 658 15.68 12.55 32.03
C CYS A 658 15.54 14.08 32.06
N ILE A 659 14.51 14.62 32.70
CA ILE A 659 14.34 16.09 32.86
C ILE A 659 15.50 16.68 33.66
N ILE A 660 15.90 16.05 34.76
CA ILE A 660 17.07 16.47 35.55
C ILE A 660 18.32 16.49 34.67
N GLU A 661 18.52 15.43 33.89
CA GLU A 661 19.68 15.28 33.01
C GLU A 661 19.73 16.37 31.94
N VAL A 662 18.62 16.60 31.23
CA VAL A 662 18.51 17.59 30.15
C VAL A 662 18.71 19.02 30.68
N ILE A 663 18.07 19.39 31.78
CA ILE A 663 18.12 20.77 32.30
C ILE A 663 19.44 21.08 33.02
N SER A 664 20.05 20.08 33.65
CA SER A 664 21.33 20.26 34.37
C SER A 664 22.56 20.08 33.48
N GLY A 665 22.44 19.34 32.37
CA GLY A 665 23.59 18.90 31.56
C GLY A 665 24.49 17.87 32.27
N ASP A 666 24.03 17.29 33.37
CA ASP A 666 24.78 16.26 34.12
C ASP A 666 23.90 15.05 34.43
N PHE A 667 24.53 13.91 34.69
CA PHE A 667 23.79 12.69 35.01
C PHE A 667 22.90 12.89 36.25
N PRO A 668 21.74 12.20 36.31
CA PRO A 668 20.99 12.13 37.55
C PRO A 668 21.89 11.63 38.68
N TRP A 669 21.81 12.29 39.84
CA TRP A 669 22.69 12.08 41.01
C TRP A 669 24.16 12.51 40.84
N GLY A 670 24.54 13.09 39.70
CA GLY A 670 25.88 13.59 39.40
C GLY A 670 26.91 12.50 39.15
N LYS A 671 28.00 12.86 38.46
CA LYS A 671 29.10 11.93 38.09
C LYS A 671 29.93 11.40 39.26
N SER A 672 29.89 12.06 40.41
CA SER A 672 30.78 11.76 41.55
C SER A 672 30.36 10.55 42.38
N LEU A 673 29.08 10.19 42.36
CA LEU A 673 28.57 9.00 43.05
C LEU A 673 28.75 7.78 42.16
N ASP A 674 29.14 6.63 42.70
CA ASP A 674 29.08 5.37 41.98
C ASP A 674 27.65 4.81 41.96
N ASP A 675 27.38 3.87 41.05
CA ASP A 675 26.01 3.35 40.87
C ASP A 675 25.50 2.58 42.09
N ALA A 676 26.40 2.00 42.89
CA ALA A 676 26.07 1.33 44.15
C ALA A 676 25.57 2.33 45.21
N ALA A 677 26.24 3.48 45.34
CA ALA A 677 25.82 4.57 46.22
C ALA A 677 24.51 5.20 45.74
N VAL A 678 24.33 5.39 44.42
CA VAL A 678 23.05 5.86 43.86
C VAL A 678 21.93 4.88 44.22
N LYS A 679 22.10 3.59 43.94
CA LYS A 679 21.13 2.55 44.30
C LYS A 679 20.80 2.57 45.79
N SER A 680 21.82 2.65 46.65
CA SER A 680 21.62 2.73 48.10
C SER A 680 20.85 3.99 48.52
N ASN A 681 21.11 5.14 47.91
CA ASN A 681 20.43 6.39 48.23
C ASN A 681 18.96 6.37 47.80
N VAL A 682 18.67 5.88 46.60
CA VAL A 682 17.29 5.73 46.08
C VAL A 682 16.50 4.78 46.97
N LEU A 683 17.06 3.61 47.35
CA LEU A 683 16.40 2.65 48.23
C LEU A 683 16.21 3.17 49.67
N GLN A 684 17.06 4.10 50.12
CA GLN A 684 16.90 4.81 51.39
C GLN A 684 15.91 5.99 51.32
N LYS A 685 15.16 6.12 50.22
CA LYS A 685 14.19 7.21 49.99
C LYS A 685 14.82 8.61 50.03
N LYS A 686 16.09 8.73 49.65
CA LYS A 686 16.72 10.03 49.43
C LYS A 686 16.31 10.55 48.06
N GLU A 687 16.30 11.86 47.92
CA GLU A 687 16.05 12.56 46.66
C GLU A 687 17.36 13.08 46.06
N PRO A 688 17.45 13.19 44.72
CA PRO A 688 18.58 13.85 44.10
C PRO A 688 18.61 15.33 44.50
N ARG A 689 19.82 15.89 44.60
CA ARG A 689 19.98 17.30 44.93
C ARG A 689 19.44 18.16 43.78
N ARG A 690 18.59 19.15 44.10
CA ARG A 690 18.08 20.14 43.16
C ARG A 690 19.24 20.85 42.41
N PRO A 691 19.28 20.77 41.07
CA PRO A 691 20.20 21.57 40.26
C PRO A 691 19.82 23.06 40.28
N ASN A 692 20.81 23.95 40.13
CA ASN A 692 20.60 25.40 40.21
C ASN A 692 19.71 25.98 39.09
N ASN A 693 19.55 25.24 37.98
CA ASN A 693 18.85 25.71 36.78
C ASN A 693 17.32 25.53 36.84
N PHE A 694 16.78 24.96 37.92
CA PHE A 694 15.34 24.75 38.11
C PHE A 694 14.69 25.89 38.89
N THR A 695 13.53 26.36 38.44
CA THR A 695 12.63 27.18 39.28
C THR A 695 11.94 26.33 40.35
N ASP A 696 11.31 26.97 41.34
CA ASP A 696 10.62 26.26 42.43
C ASP A 696 9.47 25.41 41.89
N GLU A 697 8.70 25.94 40.94
CA GLU A 697 7.56 25.23 40.31
C GLU A 697 8.01 24.04 39.46
N GLN A 698 9.11 24.20 38.70
CA GLN A 698 9.68 23.12 37.89
C GLN A 698 10.22 22.00 38.77
N TRP A 699 10.92 22.35 39.85
CA TRP A 699 11.45 21.36 40.79
C TRP A 699 10.35 20.66 41.58
N ASP A 700 9.28 21.37 41.96
CA ASP A 700 8.12 20.76 42.61
C ASP A 700 7.46 19.70 41.72
N LEU A 701 7.33 19.96 40.40
CA LEU A 701 6.85 18.95 39.45
C LEU A 701 7.76 17.72 39.40
N VAL A 702 9.07 17.93 39.22
CA VAL A 702 10.07 16.83 39.19
C VAL A 702 10.02 16.02 40.49
N THR A 703 9.93 16.68 41.63
CA THR A 703 9.82 16.03 42.95
C THR A 703 8.56 15.17 43.05
N ARG A 704 7.40 15.67 42.57
CA ARG A 704 6.16 14.89 42.50
C ARG A 704 6.28 13.65 41.62
N MET A 705 6.95 13.76 40.47
CA MET A 705 7.24 12.62 39.60
C MET A 705 8.19 11.59 40.26
N CYS A 706 9.08 12.06 41.14
CA CYS A 706 10.02 11.23 41.87
C CYS A 706 9.46 10.60 43.17
N SER A 707 8.15 10.73 43.42
CA SER A 707 7.55 10.20 44.65
C SER A 707 7.90 8.73 44.87
N PHE A 708 8.26 8.38 46.10
CA PHE A 708 8.62 7.00 46.44
C PHE A 708 7.46 6.04 46.20
N GLU A 709 6.24 6.46 46.51
CA GLU A 709 5.01 5.70 46.31
C GLU A 709 4.54 5.85 44.85
N PRO A 710 4.53 4.78 44.02
CA PRO A 710 4.23 4.88 42.59
C PRO A 710 2.87 5.51 42.29
N GLN A 711 1.86 5.20 43.09
CA GLN A 711 0.49 5.73 42.99
C GLN A 711 0.37 7.23 43.26
N SER A 712 1.38 7.84 43.87
CA SER A 712 1.41 9.28 44.14
C SER A 712 2.04 10.08 43.00
N ARG A 713 2.59 9.42 41.98
CA ARG A 713 3.16 10.07 40.79
C ARG A 713 2.02 10.48 39.85
N PRO A 714 2.14 11.61 39.13
CA PRO A 714 1.17 11.97 38.09
C PRO A 714 1.18 10.93 36.96
N ASN A 715 0.03 10.71 36.33
CA ASN A 715 -0.01 9.95 35.07
C ASN A 715 0.51 10.80 33.90
N ALA A 716 0.77 10.17 32.76
CA ALA A 716 1.35 10.86 31.60
C ALA A 716 0.47 12.00 31.07
N THR A 717 -0.86 11.84 31.06
CA THR A 717 -1.78 12.92 30.65
C THR A 717 -1.71 14.14 31.55
N ALA A 718 -1.74 13.94 32.88
CA ALA A 718 -1.55 15.03 33.83
C ALA A 718 -0.16 15.67 33.65
N LEU A 719 0.86 14.87 33.37
CA LEU A 719 2.22 15.34 33.13
C LEU A 719 2.30 16.25 31.90
N VAL A 720 1.70 15.89 30.77
CA VAL A 720 1.64 16.73 29.55
C VAL A 720 0.99 18.08 29.85
N HIS A 721 -0.12 18.10 30.58
CA HIS A 721 -0.78 19.34 31.00
C HIS A 721 0.07 20.20 31.95
N LEU A 722 0.81 19.58 32.87
CA LEU A 722 1.67 20.29 33.82
C LEU A 722 2.91 20.87 33.15
N LEU A 723 3.53 20.13 32.21
CA LEU A 723 4.71 20.54 31.47
C LEU A 723 4.43 21.67 30.47
N TRP A 724 3.23 21.73 29.90
CA TRP A 724 2.84 22.81 28.97
C TRP A 724 3.03 24.22 29.56
N LYS A 725 2.94 24.36 30.89
CA LYS A 725 3.16 25.64 31.57
C LYS A 725 4.58 26.18 31.45
N PHE A 726 5.54 25.29 31.17
CA PHE A 726 6.95 25.62 31.03
C PHE A 726 7.42 25.63 29.58
N ALA A 727 6.59 25.12 28.65
CA ALA A 727 6.88 24.95 27.22
C ALA A 727 6.92 26.28 26.46
#